data_AF-A0A2N2K951-F1
#
_entry.id   AF-A0A2N2K951-F1
#
_cell.length_a   1.000
_cell.length_b   1.000
_cell.length_c   1.000
_cell.angle_alpha   90.00
_cell.angle_beta   90.00
_cell.angle_gamma   90.00
#
_symmetry.space_group_name_H-M   'P 1'
#
loop_
_entity.id
_entity.type
_entity.pdbx_description
1 polymer ?
#
loop_
_entity_poly.entity_id
_entity_poly.type
_entity_poly.pdbx_seq_one_letter_code
_entity_poly.pdbx_strand_id
1 'polypeptide(L)'
;MKAWRERHSFATGGVMGIVFFAPDNENAGTFRQVLGTHAENVQVVEALLNAAIPVASRLEEEGAEVFVARGGTAMLLRNRGIKSPVVEIHMTSADMVDALAEAKRRTGSDNPHIAVVAFPEMVQDLLQFLPFLNLRLTSYTLASEEDAGPFVSKAMEDGAQVLIGGAITVRIAQERGLPAVLLRSGEASIRLALEEAQRIVYARRLEAHRSNELKAMLEYAYEGIIAVNSEGRVTVFNPVAESVTGIRQEEALGRPADHVLSSISFEEVLHSGSQDIGEILDFGHSKVMVNRIPIRVGGEVVGAVATFQDITKIQTMEERIRREIYSQGHAAKFSFGDICGSSPSLMEAIQVARQYACVDSTVLIHGETGVGKELFAQSIHTAGNRCNGPFVAVNCAALPETLLESELFGYVEGAFTGARRKGKPGLFELAHHGTIFLDEVSEIPLSLQGRMLRVLQEREVIRLGHDRVIPVDVRVLCATNRDVHLLVEEGSFRRDLYWRLNVLGLFIPPLRERQGDIVPLMEHFLGGLSAPGSKAFALAEDAFSFLIHYQWPGNVRELKNLCERLIVVHAGKGVDAAALSRLMEYCEPAGALCRGSMGMKDIEGAIAQAGGKMSKAAEILGIHRATLWRKRKRRSPQSDR
;
A
#
# COMPACT_ATOMS: atom_id res chain seq x y z
N MET A 1 -34.70 15.14 21.15
CA MET A 1 -35.50 14.71 19.98
C MET A 1 -35.29 15.59 18.74
N LYS A 2 -35.34 16.94 18.81
CA LYS A 2 -35.07 17.81 17.65
C LYS A 2 -33.66 17.65 17.06
N ALA A 3 -32.63 17.62 17.92
CA ALA A 3 -31.23 17.43 17.50
C ALA A 3 -30.90 16.02 16.96
N TRP A 4 -31.79 15.03 17.12
CA TRP A 4 -31.61 13.68 16.57
C TRP A 4 -32.12 13.58 15.12
N ARG A 5 -33.20 14.31 14.79
CA ARG A 5 -33.75 14.44 13.42
C ARG A 5 -32.82 15.19 12.47
N GLU A 6 -32.08 16.17 12.98
CA GLU A 6 -31.18 16.99 12.14
C GLU A 6 -29.87 16.31 11.74
N ARG A 7 -29.40 15.29 12.50
CA ARG A 7 -28.16 14.56 12.18
C ARG A 7 -28.34 13.33 11.29
N HIS A 8 -29.58 12.89 11.06
CA HIS A 8 -29.89 11.71 10.24
C HIS A 8 -30.86 12.04 9.11
N SER A 9 -30.77 13.25 8.56
CA SER A 9 -31.41 13.59 7.30
C SER A 9 -30.71 12.81 6.18
N PHE A 10 -31.12 11.54 6.02
CA PHE A 10 -30.84 10.76 4.84
C PHE A 10 -31.52 11.48 3.69
N ALA A 11 -30.72 12.03 2.77
CA ALA A 11 -31.20 12.53 1.49
C ALA A 11 -31.71 11.35 0.66
N THR A 12 -32.92 10.88 0.96
CA THR A 12 -33.68 10.01 0.06
C THR A 12 -34.58 10.91 -0.78
N GLY A 13 -34.30 10.99 -2.08
CA GLY A 13 -35.32 11.41 -3.04
C GLY A 13 -36.61 10.63 -2.79
N GLY A 14 -37.76 11.29 -2.93
CA GLY A 14 -39.07 10.81 -2.50
C GLY A 14 -39.48 9.45 -3.07
N VAL A 15 -39.08 8.38 -2.39
CA VAL A 15 -39.54 7.02 -2.64
C VAL A 15 -40.56 6.66 -1.57
N MET A 16 -41.73 6.25 -2.05
CA MET A 16 -42.94 5.94 -1.29
C MET A 16 -42.69 4.75 -0.35
N GLY A 17 -42.75 4.94 0.97
CA GLY A 17 -42.34 3.92 1.95
C GLY A 17 -43.49 3.13 2.58
N ILE A 18 -44.61 3.78 2.89
CA ILE A 18 -45.73 3.17 3.64
C ILE A 18 -47.05 3.48 2.96
N VAL A 19 -47.90 2.47 2.74
CA VAL A 19 -49.22 2.61 2.11
C VAL A 19 -50.32 2.17 3.06
N PHE A 20 -51.25 3.08 3.38
CA PHE A 20 -52.45 2.82 4.17
C PHE A 20 -53.64 2.53 3.25
N PHE A 21 -54.30 1.39 3.46
CA PHE A 21 -55.57 1.06 2.82
C PHE A 21 -56.75 1.50 3.68
N ALA A 22 -57.48 2.49 3.18
CA ALA A 22 -58.74 2.95 3.75
C ALA A 22 -59.93 2.27 3.06
N PRO A 23 -60.94 1.81 3.82
CA PRO A 23 -62.11 1.11 3.27
C PRO A 23 -63.06 2.01 2.47
N ASP A 24 -63.09 3.31 2.77
CA ASP A 24 -63.94 4.32 2.14
C ASP A 24 -63.32 5.73 2.26
N ASN A 25 -63.94 6.72 1.61
CA ASN A 25 -63.46 8.10 1.57
C ASN A 25 -63.52 8.80 2.95
N GLU A 26 -64.46 8.42 3.83
CA GLU A 26 -64.56 9.00 5.17
C GLU A 26 -63.36 8.57 6.02
N ASN A 27 -63.05 7.26 6.03
CA ASN A 27 -61.87 6.71 6.69
C ASN A 27 -60.57 7.20 6.05
N ALA A 28 -60.54 7.37 4.73
CA ALA A 28 -59.38 7.95 4.05
C ALA A 28 -59.14 9.41 4.48
N GLY A 29 -60.21 10.18 4.67
CA GLY A 29 -60.14 11.52 5.27
C GLY A 29 -59.57 11.50 6.68
N THR A 30 -60.06 10.61 7.55
CA THR A 30 -59.52 10.43 8.92
C THR A 30 -58.05 10.03 8.89
N PHE A 31 -57.66 9.08 8.04
CA PHE A 31 -56.27 8.63 7.93
C PHE A 31 -55.39 9.80 7.48
N ARG A 32 -55.77 10.53 6.42
CA ARG A 32 -55.03 11.71 5.95
C ARG A 32 -54.90 12.78 7.03
N GLN A 33 -55.95 13.02 7.82
CA GLN A 33 -55.92 13.98 8.93
C GLN A 33 -54.95 13.56 10.03
N VAL A 34 -55.01 12.30 10.47
CA VAL A 34 -54.14 11.77 11.53
C VAL A 34 -52.68 11.70 11.07
N LEU A 35 -52.45 11.35 9.81
CA LEU A 35 -51.12 11.19 9.22
C LEU A 35 -50.50 12.53 8.75
N GLY A 36 -51.28 13.63 8.71
CA GLY A 36 -51.01 14.91 8.03
C GLY A 36 -49.75 15.71 8.41
N THR A 37 -48.86 15.16 9.24
CA THR A 37 -47.52 15.72 9.56
C THR A 37 -46.35 14.75 9.31
N HIS A 38 -46.63 13.50 8.93
CA HIS A 38 -45.66 12.44 8.63
C HIS A 38 -45.49 12.18 7.12
N ALA A 39 -45.95 13.13 6.29
CA ALA A 39 -46.49 12.90 4.96
C ALA A 39 -45.48 12.80 3.79
N GLU A 40 -44.18 12.86 4.01
CA GLU A 40 -43.24 12.76 2.88
C GLU A 40 -43.16 11.33 2.30
N ASN A 41 -43.45 10.29 3.11
CA ASN A 41 -43.28 8.88 2.71
C ASN A 41 -44.51 7.99 2.97
N VAL A 42 -45.69 8.56 3.27
CA VAL A 42 -46.92 7.81 3.59
C VAL A 42 -48.04 8.16 2.61
N GLN A 43 -48.62 7.15 1.97
CA GLN A 43 -49.76 7.29 1.05
C GLN A 43 -51.02 6.66 1.65
N VAL A 44 -52.18 7.29 1.45
CA VAL A 44 -53.49 6.72 1.80
C VAL A 44 -54.24 6.40 0.52
N VAL A 45 -54.63 5.14 0.36
CA VAL A 45 -55.29 4.60 -0.82
C VAL A 45 -56.63 3.99 -0.44
N GLU A 46 -57.65 4.27 -1.24
CA GLU A 46 -58.99 3.75 -1.03
C GLU A 46 -59.13 2.40 -1.72
N ALA A 47 -59.13 1.32 -0.94
CA ALA A 47 -59.45 -0.02 -1.41
C ALA A 47 -59.82 -0.93 -0.25
N LEU A 48 -60.76 -1.84 -0.50
CA LEU A 48 -61.31 -2.74 0.52
C LEU A 48 -61.23 -4.19 0.03
N LEU A 49 -60.79 -5.10 0.91
CA LEU A 49 -60.75 -6.54 0.67
C LEU A 49 -60.07 -6.92 -0.66
N ASN A 50 -60.77 -7.68 -1.52
CA ASN A 50 -60.22 -8.17 -2.78
C ASN A 50 -59.79 -7.05 -3.74
N ALA A 51 -60.43 -5.88 -3.66
CA ALA A 51 -60.05 -4.73 -4.48
C ALA A 51 -58.69 -4.14 -4.07
N ALA A 52 -58.21 -4.40 -2.85
CA ALA A 52 -56.91 -3.92 -2.37
C ALA A 52 -55.73 -4.71 -2.95
N ILE A 53 -55.92 -5.99 -3.31
CA ILE A 53 -54.86 -6.87 -3.80
C ILE A 53 -54.19 -6.36 -5.08
N PRO A 54 -54.92 -6.06 -6.18
CA PRO A 54 -54.28 -5.57 -7.41
C PRO A 54 -53.62 -4.20 -7.20
N VAL A 55 -54.16 -3.38 -6.31
CA VAL A 55 -53.61 -2.07 -5.97
C VAL A 55 -52.32 -2.20 -5.16
N ALA A 56 -52.28 -3.10 -4.18
CA ALA A 56 -51.08 -3.39 -3.39
C ALA A 56 -49.96 -3.96 -4.26
N SER A 57 -50.28 -4.89 -5.17
CA SER A 57 -49.29 -5.49 -6.07
C SER A 57 -48.62 -4.44 -6.96
N ARG A 58 -49.42 -3.53 -7.55
CA ARG A 58 -48.88 -2.41 -8.33
C ARG A 58 -48.01 -1.48 -7.49
N LEU A 59 -48.47 -1.11 -6.29
CA LEU A 59 -47.71 -0.21 -5.41
C LEU A 59 -46.42 -0.85 -4.87
N GLU A 60 -46.39 -2.18 -4.71
CA GLU A 60 -45.18 -2.92 -4.36
C GLU A 60 -44.12 -2.83 -5.47
N GLU A 61 -44.53 -2.94 -6.74
CA GLU A 61 -43.66 -2.74 -7.90
C GLU A 61 -43.18 -1.28 -8.02
N GLU A 62 -44.01 -0.31 -7.61
CA GLU A 62 -43.67 1.12 -7.55
C GLU A 62 -42.78 1.49 -6.33
N GLY A 63 -42.47 0.52 -5.45
CA GLY A 63 -41.49 0.68 -4.38
C GLY A 63 -42.07 0.76 -2.96
N ALA A 64 -43.36 0.45 -2.76
CA ALA A 64 -43.95 0.41 -1.43
C ALA A 64 -43.28 -0.65 -0.53
N GLU A 65 -42.70 -0.22 0.58
CA GLU A 65 -41.92 -1.07 1.49
C GLU A 65 -42.80 -1.79 2.53
N VAL A 66 -43.91 -1.17 2.94
CA VAL A 66 -44.84 -1.70 3.95
C VAL A 66 -46.29 -1.29 3.64
N PHE A 67 -47.22 -2.21 3.80
CA PHE A 67 -48.65 -1.97 3.70
C PHE A 67 -49.31 -1.93 5.08
N VAL A 68 -50.30 -1.06 5.25
CA VAL A 68 -51.07 -0.92 6.48
C VAL A 68 -52.55 -1.05 6.14
N ALA A 69 -53.25 -2.00 6.75
CA ALA A 69 -54.66 -2.25 6.46
C ALA A 69 -55.38 -2.74 7.72
N ARG A 70 -56.72 -2.84 7.66
CA ARG A 70 -57.54 -3.29 8.79
C ARG A 70 -58.22 -4.62 8.49
N GLY A 71 -58.24 -5.53 9.47
CA GLY A 71 -59.06 -6.74 9.47
C GLY A 71 -58.95 -7.55 8.19
N GLY A 72 -60.09 -7.85 7.56
CA GLY A 72 -60.15 -8.66 6.34
C GLY A 72 -59.25 -8.19 5.20
N THR A 73 -59.01 -6.88 5.04
CA THR A 73 -58.08 -6.39 4.00
C THR A 73 -56.64 -6.77 4.34
N ALA A 74 -56.21 -6.62 5.61
CA ALA A 74 -54.86 -7.02 6.04
C ALA A 74 -54.64 -8.53 5.89
N MET A 75 -55.65 -9.33 6.29
CA MET A 75 -55.63 -10.79 6.13
C MET A 75 -55.48 -11.20 4.65
N LEU A 76 -56.25 -10.58 3.75
CA LEU A 76 -56.20 -10.90 2.33
C LEU A 76 -54.85 -10.53 1.70
N LEU A 77 -54.28 -9.37 2.06
CA LEU A 77 -52.95 -8.97 1.55
C LEU A 77 -51.87 -9.98 1.97
N ARG A 78 -51.88 -10.47 3.22
CA ARG A 78 -50.94 -11.50 3.70
C ARG A 78 -51.10 -12.84 2.96
N ASN A 79 -52.34 -13.25 2.70
CA ASN A 79 -52.63 -14.59 2.16
C ASN A 79 -52.57 -14.67 0.62
N ARG A 80 -52.53 -13.53 -0.09
CA ARG A 80 -52.60 -13.48 -1.57
C ARG A 80 -51.30 -13.06 -2.25
N GLY A 81 -50.16 -13.23 -1.59
CA GLY A 81 -48.84 -13.23 -2.25
C GLY A 81 -48.12 -11.87 -2.32
N ILE A 82 -48.55 -10.87 -1.54
CA ILE A 82 -47.78 -9.63 -1.34
C ILE A 82 -46.50 -9.97 -0.57
N LYS A 83 -45.33 -9.53 -1.08
CA LYS A 83 -44.02 -9.86 -0.50
C LYS A 83 -43.62 -8.89 0.61
N SER A 84 -44.08 -7.65 0.53
CA SER A 84 -43.85 -6.61 1.53
C SER A 84 -44.69 -6.86 2.80
N PRO A 85 -44.15 -6.54 3.99
CA PRO A 85 -44.86 -6.71 5.25
C PRO A 85 -46.20 -5.96 5.30
N VAL A 86 -47.19 -6.59 5.94
CA VAL A 86 -48.53 -6.01 6.15
C VAL A 86 -48.77 -5.79 7.65
N VAL A 87 -48.76 -4.52 8.06
CA VAL A 87 -49.15 -4.09 9.40
C VAL A 87 -50.67 -4.01 9.48
N GLU A 88 -51.23 -4.62 10.52
CA GLU A 88 -52.66 -4.55 10.78
C GLU A 88 -52.99 -3.41 11.75
N ILE A 89 -54.03 -2.65 11.44
CA ILE A 89 -54.59 -1.64 12.36
C ILE A 89 -55.46 -2.37 13.38
N HIS A 90 -54.86 -2.72 14.52
CA HIS A 90 -55.58 -3.26 15.67
C HIS A 90 -56.41 -2.15 16.33
N MET A 91 -57.63 -2.51 16.76
CA MET A 91 -58.46 -1.59 17.52
C MET A 91 -57.94 -1.44 18.94
N THR A 92 -58.04 -0.23 19.48
CA THR A 92 -57.77 0.01 20.90
C THR A 92 -59.04 -0.15 21.71
N SER A 93 -58.89 -0.34 23.02
CA SER A 93 -60.03 -0.34 23.95
C SER A 93 -60.84 0.96 23.90
N ALA A 94 -60.21 2.10 23.60
CA ALA A 94 -60.90 3.38 23.43
C ALA A 94 -61.88 3.34 22.23
N ASP A 95 -61.44 2.82 21.08
CA ASP A 95 -62.29 2.69 19.89
C ASP A 95 -63.55 1.86 20.17
N MET A 96 -63.37 0.83 20.99
CA MET A 96 -64.40 -0.12 21.37
C MET A 96 -65.42 0.49 22.33
N VAL A 97 -64.93 1.23 23.32
CA VAL A 97 -65.77 1.98 24.26
C VAL A 97 -66.56 3.07 23.53
N ASP A 98 -65.93 3.80 22.60
CA ASP A 98 -66.60 4.84 21.80
C ASP A 98 -67.73 4.24 20.92
N ALA A 99 -67.48 3.09 20.29
CA ALA A 99 -68.49 2.40 19.50
C ALA A 99 -69.67 1.90 20.36
N LEU A 100 -69.40 1.34 21.54
CA LEU A 100 -70.43 0.90 22.49
C LEU A 100 -71.23 2.08 23.05
N ALA A 101 -70.57 3.19 23.40
CA ALA A 101 -71.22 4.40 23.88
C ALA A 101 -72.13 5.00 22.79
N GLU A 102 -71.68 5.05 21.54
CA GLU A 102 -72.48 5.49 20.40
C GLU A 102 -73.69 4.57 20.16
N ALA A 103 -73.49 3.25 20.22
CA ALA A 103 -74.57 2.29 20.08
C ALA A 103 -75.64 2.47 21.18
N LYS A 104 -75.21 2.65 22.43
CA LYS A 104 -76.12 2.95 23.56
C LYS A 104 -76.90 4.25 23.34
N ARG A 105 -76.24 5.34 22.91
CA ARG A 105 -76.91 6.61 22.58
C ARG A 105 -77.99 6.46 21.51
N ARG A 106 -77.73 5.68 20.45
CA ARG A 106 -78.69 5.47 19.35
C ARG A 106 -79.94 4.70 19.76
N THR A 107 -79.81 3.79 20.71
CA THR A 107 -80.96 3.01 21.21
C THR A 107 -81.82 3.77 22.21
N GLY A 108 -81.27 4.78 22.89
CA GLY A 108 -81.95 5.51 23.96
C GLY A 108 -82.35 4.64 25.17
N SER A 109 -81.82 3.42 25.27
CA SER A 109 -82.14 2.43 26.32
C SER A 109 -81.02 2.34 27.35
N ASP A 110 -81.39 2.20 28.62
CA ASP A 110 -80.42 1.99 29.70
C ASP A 110 -79.76 0.61 29.68
N ASN A 111 -80.37 -0.37 28.98
CA ASN A 111 -79.87 -1.73 28.80
C ASN A 111 -80.17 -2.25 27.38
N PRO A 112 -79.47 -1.74 26.35
CA PRO A 112 -79.74 -2.11 24.97
C PRO A 112 -79.23 -3.52 24.62
N HIS A 113 -79.91 -4.19 23.69
CA HIS A 113 -79.37 -5.39 23.04
C HIS A 113 -78.53 -5.00 21.83
N ILE A 114 -77.21 -5.14 21.96
CA ILE A 114 -76.21 -4.80 20.95
C ILE A 114 -75.68 -6.08 20.31
N ALA A 115 -75.82 -6.21 18.99
CA ALA A 115 -75.17 -7.26 18.22
C ALA A 115 -73.79 -6.77 17.73
N VAL A 116 -72.77 -7.61 17.82
CA VAL A 116 -71.43 -7.31 17.28
C VAL A 116 -71.11 -8.32 16.20
N VAL A 117 -70.90 -7.86 14.96
CA VAL A 117 -70.51 -8.73 13.84
C VAL A 117 -69.12 -8.30 13.37
N ALA A 118 -68.11 -9.07 13.74
CA ALA A 118 -66.71 -8.75 13.48
C ALA A 118 -65.84 -10.01 13.40
N PHE A 119 -64.58 -9.86 13.01
CA PHE A 119 -63.59 -10.95 13.04
C PHE A 119 -63.25 -11.33 14.49
N PRO A 120 -62.84 -12.59 14.78
CA PRO A 120 -62.74 -13.10 16.15
C PRO A 120 -61.88 -12.25 17.09
N GLU A 121 -60.77 -11.72 16.58
CA GLU A 121 -59.80 -10.88 17.31
C GLU A 121 -60.40 -9.54 17.77
N MET A 122 -61.46 -9.07 17.10
CA MET A 122 -62.14 -7.82 17.42
C MET A 122 -63.20 -7.99 18.51
N VAL A 123 -63.63 -9.22 18.79
CA VAL A 123 -64.76 -9.48 19.70
C VAL A 123 -64.28 -9.77 21.12
N GLN A 124 -63.15 -10.46 21.28
CA GLN A 124 -62.67 -10.92 22.59
C GLN A 124 -62.42 -9.77 23.57
N ASP A 125 -61.79 -8.68 23.12
CA ASP A 125 -61.50 -7.52 23.97
C ASP A 125 -62.77 -6.79 24.39
N LEU A 126 -63.80 -6.78 23.52
CA LEU A 126 -65.09 -6.16 23.81
C LEU A 126 -65.84 -6.88 24.95
N LEU A 127 -65.73 -8.22 24.99
CA LEU A 127 -66.39 -9.04 26.02
C LEU A 127 -65.84 -8.75 27.42
N GLN A 128 -64.59 -8.30 27.54
CA GLN A 128 -63.96 -7.97 28.82
C GLN A 128 -64.58 -6.74 29.49
N PHE A 129 -65.22 -5.85 28.72
CA PHE A 129 -65.87 -4.64 29.24
C PHE A 129 -67.32 -4.87 29.68
N LEU A 130 -67.93 -6.01 29.34
CA LEU A 130 -69.32 -6.32 29.67
C LEU A 130 -69.66 -6.24 31.16
N PRO A 131 -68.81 -6.70 32.11
CA PRO A 131 -69.13 -6.60 33.54
C PRO A 131 -69.27 -5.16 34.05
N PHE A 132 -68.71 -4.19 33.31
CA PHE A 132 -68.67 -2.78 33.69
C PHE A 132 -69.72 -1.92 32.97
N LEU A 133 -70.52 -2.53 32.08
CA LEU A 133 -71.48 -1.83 31.23
C LEU A 133 -72.88 -2.43 31.38
N ASN A 134 -73.89 -1.59 31.64
CA ASN A 134 -75.29 -2.03 31.65
C ASN A 134 -75.81 -2.13 30.21
N LEU A 135 -75.53 -3.26 29.56
CA LEU A 135 -75.98 -3.60 28.20
C LEU A 135 -76.00 -5.13 28.00
N ARG A 136 -76.78 -5.61 27.03
CA ARG A 136 -76.76 -7.01 26.56
C ARG A 136 -75.99 -7.07 25.26
N LEU A 137 -75.00 -7.95 25.17
CA LEU A 137 -74.16 -8.08 23.98
C LEU A 137 -74.21 -9.50 23.42
N THR A 138 -74.49 -9.61 22.12
CA THR A 138 -74.41 -10.86 21.38
C THR A 138 -73.39 -10.71 20.26
N SER A 139 -72.44 -11.63 20.15
CA SER A 139 -71.36 -11.53 19.19
C SER A 139 -71.40 -12.63 18.13
N TYR A 140 -71.13 -12.26 16.89
CA TYR A 140 -71.06 -13.12 15.72
C TYR A 140 -69.71 -12.95 15.05
N THR A 141 -69.06 -14.07 14.76
CA THR A 141 -67.69 -14.11 14.26
C THR A 141 -67.68 -14.33 12.76
N LEU A 142 -67.07 -13.41 12.02
CA LEU A 142 -66.89 -13.52 10.57
C LEU A 142 -65.66 -14.38 10.24
N ALA A 143 -65.80 -15.30 9.28
CA ALA A 143 -64.67 -15.97 8.63
C ALA A 143 -64.41 -15.42 7.23
N SER A 144 -65.47 -14.98 6.54
CA SER A 144 -65.45 -14.41 5.20
C SER A 144 -66.47 -13.27 5.04
N GLU A 145 -66.41 -12.54 3.92
CA GLU A 145 -67.40 -11.52 3.59
C GLU A 145 -68.81 -12.10 3.35
N GLU A 146 -68.88 -13.31 2.81
CA GLU A 146 -70.14 -13.99 2.50
C GLU A 146 -70.97 -14.27 3.78
N ASP A 147 -70.29 -14.39 4.92
CA ASP A 147 -70.91 -14.60 6.23
C ASP A 147 -71.61 -13.36 6.79
N ALA A 148 -71.29 -12.16 6.28
CA ALA A 148 -71.81 -10.90 6.81
C ALA A 148 -73.34 -10.78 6.71
N GLY A 149 -73.92 -11.17 5.58
CA GLY A 149 -75.36 -11.13 5.35
C GLY A 149 -76.16 -12.05 6.28
N PRO A 150 -75.79 -13.36 6.35
CA PRO A 150 -76.41 -14.32 7.28
C PRO A 150 -76.33 -13.88 8.75
N PHE A 151 -75.18 -13.39 9.22
CA PHE A 151 -75.04 -12.98 10.62
C PHE A 151 -75.80 -11.69 10.95
N VAL A 152 -75.95 -10.75 10.01
CA VAL A 152 -76.83 -9.60 10.19
C VAL A 152 -78.30 -10.03 10.30
N SER A 153 -78.75 -10.99 9.48
CA SER A 153 -80.12 -11.55 9.62
C SER A 153 -80.34 -12.14 11.01
N LYS A 154 -79.40 -12.99 11.44
CA LYS A 154 -79.47 -13.66 12.73
C LYS A 154 -79.47 -12.67 13.90
N ALA A 155 -78.67 -11.61 13.82
CA ALA A 155 -78.68 -10.54 14.80
C ALA A 155 -80.05 -9.86 14.94
N MET A 156 -80.78 -9.66 13.83
CA MET A 156 -82.14 -9.12 13.86
C MET A 156 -83.15 -10.11 14.45
N GLU A 157 -83.05 -11.39 14.10
CA GLU A 157 -83.88 -12.48 14.65
C GLU A 157 -83.71 -12.62 16.16
N ASP A 158 -82.48 -12.50 16.66
CA ASP A 158 -82.14 -12.53 18.08
C ASP A 158 -82.57 -11.24 18.81
N GLY A 159 -83.18 -10.28 18.10
CA GLY A 159 -83.78 -9.08 18.67
C GLY A 159 -82.77 -7.98 19.01
N ALA A 160 -81.67 -7.88 18.26
CA ALA A 160 -80.72 -6.79 18.43
C ALA A 160 -81.39 -5.44 18.10
N GLN A 161 -81.16 -4.44 18.95
CA GLN A 161 -81.66 -3.08 18.76
C GLN A 161 -80.67 -2.21 17.97
N VAL A 162 -79.38 -2.58 18.00
CA VAL A 162 -78.31 -1.91 17.26
C VAL A 162 -77.20 -2.91 16.95
N LEU A 163 -76.57 -2.77 15.78
CA LEU A 163 -75.42 -3.57 15.36
C LEU A 163 -74.12 -2.75 15.38
N ILE A 164 -73.05 -3.35 15.87
CA ILE A 164 -71.68 -2.84 15.79
C ILE A 164 -70.90 -3.75 14.85
N GLY A 165 -70.22 -3.19 13.85
CA GLY A 165 -69.46 -4.01 12.92
C GLY A 165 -68.57 -3.21 11.97
N GLY A 166 -67.95 -3.93 11.03
CA GLY A 166 -67.18 -3.34 9.93
C GLY A 166 -68.06 -2.72 8.83
N ALA A 167 -67.43 -2.12 7.82
CA ALA A 167 -68.11 -1.39 6.75
C ALA A 167 -69.22 -2.20 6.05
N ILE A 168 -68.95 -3.48 5.74
CA ILE A 168 -69.90 -4.36 5.04
C ILE A 168 -71.10 -4.68 5.92
N THR A 169 -70.88 -5.11 7.16
CA THR A 169 -71.95 -5.46 8.09
C THR A 169 -72.85 -4.27 8.42
N VAL A 170 -72.26 -3.06 8.53
CA VAL A 170 -73.00 -1.82 8.78
C VAL A 170 -73.86 -1.45 7.58
N ARG A 171 -73.33 -1.55 6.35
CA ARG A 171 -74.09 -1.31 5.12
C ARG A 171 -75.30 -2.24 5.03
N ILE A 172 -75.08 -3.55 5.22
CA ILE A 172 -76.15 -4.56 5.16
C ILE A 172 -77.20 -4.32 6.27
N ALA A 173 -76.78 -3.97 7.48
CA ALA A 173 -77.70 -3.66 8.58
C ALA A 173 -78.57 -2.43 8.28
N GLN A 174 -77.97 -1.37 7.73
CA GLN A 174 -78.69 -0.15 7.34
C GLN A 174 -79.71 -0.40 6.22
N GLU A 175 -79.34 -1.17 5.20
CA GLU A 175 -80.25 -1.57 4.11
C GLU A 175 -81.46 -2.36 4.63
N ARG A 176 -81.31 -3.07 5.74
CA ARG A 176 -82.35 -3.87 6.39
C ARG A 176 -83.06 -3.16 7.53
N GLY A 177 -82.78 -1.87 7.75
CA GLY A 177 -83.44 -1.05 8.76
C GLY A 177 -82.99 -1.30 10.20
N LEU A 178 -81.90 -2.04 10.43
CA LEU A 178 -81.30 -2.19 11.75
C LEU A 178 -80.33 -1.02 12.01
N PRO A 179 -80.50 -0.23 13.09
CA PRO A 179 -79.53 0.80 13.45
C PRO A 179 -78.13 0.18 13.58
N ALA A 180 -77.13 0.80 12.97
CA ALA A 180 -75.77 0.25 12.98
C ALA A 180 -74.71 1.32 13.24
N VAL A 181 -73.68 0.95 14.00
CA VAL A 181 -72.51 1.75 14.35
C VAL A 181 -71.28 1.12 13.69
N LEU A 182 -70.57 1.93 12.92
CA LEU A 182 -69.30 1.52 12.33
C LEU A 182 -68.21 1.49 13.40
N LEU A 183 -67.58 0.34 13.56
CA LEU A 183 -66.30 0.24 14.26
C LEU A 183 -65.28 1.03 13.46
N ARG A 184 -64.87 2.20 13.97
CA ARG A 184 -63.86 3.08 13.34
C ARG A 184 -62.50 2.86 13.99
N SER A 185 -61.42 3.07 13.25
CA SER A 185 -60.10 3.12 13.86
C SER A 185 -59.89 4.53 14.39
N GLY A 186 -59.75 4.68 15.71
CA GLY A 186 -59.44 5.97 16.31
C GLY A 186 -58.03 6.43 15.98
N GLU A 187 -57.73 7.67 16.34
CA GLU A 187 -56.43 8.29 16.10
C GLU A 187 -55.27 7.48 16.70
N ALA A 188 -55.46 6.96 17.92
CA ALA A 188 -54.45 6.15 18.61
C ALA A 188 -54.09 4.88 17.82
N SER A 189 -55.10 4.19 17.28
CA SER A 189 -54.93 2.95 16.51
C SER A 189 -54.21 3.20 15.19
N ILE A 190 -54.54 4.28 14.49
CA ILE A 190 -53.86 4.70 13.25
C ILE A 190 -52.40 5.08 13.56
N ARG A 191 -52.16 5.80 14.66
CA ARG A 191 -50.82 6.22 15.07
C ARG A 191 -49.92 5.03 15.46
N LEU A 192 -50.45 4.08 16.23
CA LEU A 192 -49.73 2.85 16.59
C LEU A 192 -49.35 2.03 15.34
N ALA A 193 -50.28 1.88 14.40
CA ALA A 193 -50.00 1.18 13.13
C ALA A 193 -48.95 1.90 12.29
N LEU A 194 -48.96 3.24 12.27
CA LEU A 194 -47.91 4.03 11.62
C LEU A 194 -46.54 3.82 12.29
N GLU A 195 -46.48 3.88 13.61
CA GLU A 195 -45.22 3.68 14.35
C GLU A 195 -44.64 2.29 14.09
N GLU A 196 -45.48 1.25 14.05
CA GLU A 196 -45.07 -0.10 13.72
C GLU A 196 -44.55 -0.21 12.28
N ALA A 197 -45.29 0.35 11.32
CA ALA A 197 -44.86 0.39 9.93
C ALA A 197 -43.52 1.13 9.76
N GLN A 198 -43.32 2.25 10.47
CA GLN A 198 -42.06 2.99 10.47
C GLN A 198 -40.90 2.19 11.06
N ARG A 199 -41.12 1.43 12.14
CA ARG A 199 -40.10 0.53 12.71
C ARG A 199 -39.66 -0.52 11.70
N ILE A 200 -40.60 -1.12 10.98
CA ILE A 200 -40.30 -2.12 9.94
C ILE A 200 -39.52 -1.49 8.79
N VAL A 201 -39.96 -0.35 8.25
CA VAL A 201 -39.23 0.38 7.19
C VAL A 201 -37.81 0.72 7.64
N TYR A 202 -37.66 1.26 8.86
CA TYR A 202 -36.34 1.61 9.40
C TYR A 202 -35.42 0.38 9.50
N ALA A 203 -35.91 -0.74 10.02
CA ALA A 203 -35.14 -1.97 10.13
C ALA A 203 -34.68 -2.50 8.76
N ARG A 204 -35.58 -2.53 7.76
CA ARG A 204 -35.26 -2.95 6.39
C ARG A 204 -34.21 -2.05 5.73
N ARG A 205 -34.36 -0.73 5.88
CA ARG A 205 -33.38 0.23 5.33
C ARG A 205 -32.02 0.10 5.99
N LEU A 206 -31.96 -0.12 7.31
CA LEU A 206 -30.72 -0.35 8.02
C LEU A 206 -30.03 -1.65 7.55
N GLU A 207 -30.80 -2.73 7.37
CA GLU A 207 -30.28 -4.00 6.86
C GLU A 207 -29.77 -3.87 5.42
N ALA A 208 -30.52 -3.21 4.54
CA ALA A 208 -30.11 -2.94 3.16
C ALA A 208 -28.85 -2.07 3.11
N HIS A 209 -28.76 -1.05 3.95
CA HIS A 209 -27.57 -0.19 4.04
C HIS A 209 -26.35 -1.00 4.49
N ARG A 210 -26.48 -1.80 5.56
CA ARG A 210 -25.41 -2.66 6.06
C ARG A 210 -24.97 -3.70 5.03
N SER A 211 -25.92 -4.29 4.30
CA SER A 211 -25.63 -5.24 3.21
C SER A 211 -24.85 -4.56 2.07
N ASN A 212 -25.26 -3.36 1.65
CA ASN A 212 -24.56 -2.59 0.62
C ASN A 212 -23.17 -2.14 1.07
N GLU A 213 -23.00 -1.70 2.33
CA GLU A 213 -21.70 -1.37 2.90
C GLU A 213 -20.76 -2.59 2.89
N LEU A 214 -21.24 -3.75 3.35
CA LEU A 214 -20.47 -5.00 3.34
C LEU A 214 -20.09 -5.39 1.91
N LYS A 215 -21.01 -5.29 0.95
CA LYS A 215 -20.73 -5.58 -0.46
C LYS A 215 -19.64 -4.67 -1.03
N ALA A 216 -19.72 -3.37 -0.78
CA ALA A 216 -18.70 -2.42 -1.22
C ALA A 216 -17.32 -2.70 -0.60
N MET A 217 -17.27 -3.05 0.69
CA MET A 217 -16.01 -3.42 1.36
C MET A 217 -15.38 -4.67 0.72
N LEU A 218 -16.18 -5.67 0.39
CA LEU A 218 -15.70 -6.90 -0.26
C LEU A 218 -15.20 -6.66 -1.69
N GLU A 219 -15.87 -5.77 -2.43
CA GLU A 219 -15.57 -5.47 -3.84
C GLU A 219 -14.26 -4.69 -4.01
N TYR A 220 -13.95 -3.79 -3.06
CA TYR A 220 -12.71 -3.00 -3.05
C TYR A 220 -11.61 -3.57 -2.13
N ALA A 221 -11.80 -4.77 -1.58
CA ALA A 221 -10.76 -5.42 -0.80
C ALA A 221 -9.53 -5.72 -1.66
N TYR A 222 -8.34 -5.57 -1.08
CA TYR A 222 -7.08 -5.94 -1.73
C TYR A 222 -6.80 -7.45 -1.70
N GLU A 223 -7.45 -8.17 -0.79
CA GLU A 223 -7.36 -9.62 -0.64
C GLU A 223 -8.46 -10.33 -1.42
N GLY A 224 -8.17 -11.54 -1.89
CA GLY A 224 -9.21 -12.45 -2.35
C GLY A 224 -10.02 -12.89 -1.14
N ILE A 225 -11.35 -12.85 -1.22
CA ILE A 225 -12.25 -13.23 -0.14
C ILE A 225 -13.28 -14.21 -0.68
N ILE A 226 -13.36 -15.36 -0.01
CA ILE A 226 -14.32 -16.41 -0.30
C ILE A 226 -15.01 -16.80 1.01
N ALA A 227 -16.34 -16.83 1.04
CA ALA A 227 -17.09 -17.32 2.18
C ALA A 227 -17.97 -18.49 1.78
N VAL A 228 -18.16 -19.42 2.73
CA VAL A 228 -19.02 -20.59 2.58
C VAL A 228 -20.02 -20.67 3.74
N ASN A 229 -21.20 -21.24 3.48
CA ASN A 229 -22.16 -21.56 4.53
C ASN A 229 -21.79 -22.86 5.28
N SER A 230 -22.62 -23.28 6.24
CA SER A 230 -22.46 -24.51 7.01
C SER A 230 -22.48 -25.81 6.16
N GLU A 231 -23.02 -25.76 4.94
CA GLU A 231 -23.02 -26.87 3.98
C GLU A 231 -21.80 -26.83 3.03
N GLY A 232 -20.86 -25.90 3.23
CA GLY A 232 -19.70 -25.74 2.35
C GLY A 232 -20.01 -25.11 0.99
N ARG A 233 -21.18 -24.48 0.81
CA ARG A 233 -21.54 -23.78 -0.43
C ARG A 233 -21.05 -22.34 -0.42
N VAL A 234 -20.49 -21.88 -1.53
CA VAL A 234 -19.95 -20.53 -1.69
C VAL A 234 -21.07 -19.48 -1.60
N THR A 235 -20.95 -18.57 -0.64
CA THR A 235 -21.87 -17.45 -0.41
C THR A 235 -21.27 -16.10 -0.80
N VAL A 236 -19.94 -15.97 -0.75
CA VAL A 236 -19.20 -14.75 -1.14
C VAL A 236 -18.02 -15.16 -1.99
N PHE A 237 -17.79 -14.40 -3.06
CA PHE A 237 -16.63 -14.56 -3.94
C PHE A 237 -16.31 -13.20 -4.57
N ASN A 238 -15.23 -12.53 -4.16
CA ASN A 238 -14.95 -11.15 -4.59
C ASN A 238 -14.10 -11.07 -5.88
N PRO A 239 -13.95 -9.87 -6.49
CA PRO A 239 -13.20 -9.72 -7.75
C PRO A 239 -11.73 -10.15 -7.66
N VAL A 240 -11.09 -9.98 -6.50
CA VAL A 240 -9.70 -10.43 -6.31
C VAL A 240 -9.64 -11.96 -6.30
N ALA A 241 -10.61 -12.64 -5.69
CA ALA A 241 -10.71 -14.10 -5.78
C ALA A 241 -10.87 -14.57 -7.23
N GLU A 242 -11.65 -13.87 -8.07
CA GLU A 242 -11.74 -14.17 -9.51
C GLU A 242 -10.40 -14.03 -10.21
N SER A 243 -9.67 -12.93 -9.93
CA SER A 243 -8.36 -12.68 -10.54
C SER A 243 -7.31 -13.71 -10.14
N VAL A 244 -7.34 -14.22 -8.90
CA VAL A 244 -6.35 -15.18 -8.38
C VAL A 244 -6.67 -16.61 -8.82
N THR A 245 -7.94 -16.99 -8.77
CA THR A 245 -8.37 -18.36 -9.10
C THR A 245 -8.65 -18.58 -10.59
N GLY A 246 -8.89 -17.50 -11.34
CA GLY A 246 -9.32 -17.54 -12.74
C GLY A 246 -10.79 -17.93 -12.94
N ILE A 247 -11.57 -18.06 -11.86
CA ILE A 247 -12.96 -18.49 -11.88
C ILE A 247 -13.88 -17.27 -11.74
N ARG A 248 -14.95 -17.21 -12.53
CA ARG A 248 -15.95 -16.14 -12.41
C ARG A 248 -16.86 -16.34 -11.21
N GLN A 249 -17.24 -15.25 -10.55
CA GLN A 249 -18.14 -15.23 -9.40
C GLN A 249 -19.46 -15.95 -9.70
N GLU A 250 -20.04 -15.73 -10.89
CA GLU A 250 -21.29 -16.37 -11.34
C GLU A 250 -21.19 -17.90 -11.39
N GLU A 251 -19.98 -18.43 -11.62
CA GLU A 251 -19.72 -19.87 -11.68
C GLU A 251 -19.43 -20.46 -10.31
N ALA A 252 -19.03 -19.63 -9.34
CA ALA A 252 -18.68 -20.04 -7.98
C ALA A 252 -19.89 -20.01 -7.02
N LEU A 253 -20.71 -18.96 -7.08
CA LEU A 253 -21.79 -18.73 -6.12
C LEU A 253 -22.81 -19.89 -6.07
N GLY A 254 -23.15 -20.31 -4.84
CA GLY A 254 -24.11 -21.38 -4.56
C GLY A 254 -23.60 -22.81 -4.80
N ARG A 255 -22.41 -22.98 -5.38
CA ARG A 255 -21.80 -24.29 -5.62
C ARG A 255 -20.99 -24.76 -4.41
N PRO A 256 -20.79 -26.08 -4.24
CA PRO A 256 -19.89 -26.62 -3.22
C PRO A 256 -18.46 -26.10 -3.45
N ALA A 257 -17.83 -25.56 -2.40
CA ALA A 257 -16.52 -24.94 -2.50
C ALA A 257 -15.45 -25.91 -2.97
N ASP A 258 -15.48 -27.18 -2.54
CA ASP A 258 -14.49 -28.19 -2.93
C ASP A 258 -14.54 -28.52 -4.43
N HIS A 259 -15.68 -28.33 -5.08
CA HIS A 259 -15.83 -28.51 -6.53
C HIS A 259 -15.32 -27.31 -7.33
N VAL A 260 -15.39 -26.11 -6.76
CA VAL A 260 -14.95 -24.86 -7.39
C VAL A 260 -13.45 -24.64 -7.14
N LEU A 261 -12.98 -24.97 -5.94
CA LEU A 261 -11.67 -24.66 -5.41
C LEU A 261 -11.02 -25.94 -4.88
N SER A 262 -10.57 -26.80 -5.78
CA SER A 262 -9.92 -28.07 -5.40
C SER A 262 -8.67 -27.90 -4.52
N SER A 263 -8.03 -26.72 -4.57
CA SER A 263 -6.84 -26.39 -3.80
C SER A 263 -7.14 -25.88 -2.39
N ILE A 264 -8.38 -25.51 -2.05
CA ILE A 264 -8.73 -24.88 -0.77
C ILE A 264 -9.85 -25.68 -0.12
N SER A 265 -9.51 -26.53 0.84
CA SER A 265 -10.50 -27.22 1.66
C SER A 265 -11.05 -26.32 2.77
N PHE A 266 -12.36 -26.40 2.99
CA PHE A 266 -13.06 -25.78 4.12
C PHE A 266 -13.52 -26.80 5.18
N GLU A 267 -13.39 -28.11 4.91
CA GLU A 267 -13.92 -29.18 5.77
C GLU A 267 -13.38 -29.08 7.20
N GLU A 268 -12.07 -28.93 7.34
CA GLU A 268 -11.43 -28.93 8.66
C GLU A 268 -11.91 -27.75 9.51
N VAL A 269 -12.04 -26.56 8.92
CA VAL A 269 -12.49 -25.34 9.62
C VAL A 269 -13.97 -25.40 9.97
N LEU A 270 -14.81 -25.96 9.10
CA LEU A 270 -16.24 -26.14 9.34
C LEU A 270 -16.52 -27.18 10.44
N HIS A 271 -15.77 -28.29 10.47
CA HIS A 271 -15.97 -29.37 11.45
C HIS A 271 -15.29 -29.12 12.80
N SER A 272 -14.04 -28.67 12.81
CA SER A 272 -13.28 -28.46 14.05
C SER A 272 -13.55 -27.11 14.70
N GLY A 273 -13.96 -26.12 13.91
CA GLY A 273 -14.03 -24.72 14.33
C GLY A 273 -12.67 -24.10 14.65
N SER A 274 -11.54 -24.75 14.35
CA SER A 274 -10.22 -24.12 14.48
C SER A 274 -9.91 -23.22 13.29
N GLN A 275 -9.19 -22.12 13.54
CA GLN A 275 -8.64 -21.27 12.50
C GLN A 275 -7.36 -21.89 11.93
N ASP A 276 -7.17 -21.74 10.63
CA ASP A 276 -5.96 -22.16 9.91
C ASP A 276 -5.36 -20.93 9.23
N ILE A 277 -4.14 -20.55 9.61
CA ILE A 277 -3.55 -19.23 9.31
C ILE A 277 -2.17 -19.42 8.70
N GLY A 278 -1.94 -18.76 7.57
CA GLY A 278 -0.62 -18.63 6.96
C GLY A 278 -0.22 -19.83 6.10
N GLU A 279 -1.16 -20.66 5.66
CA GLU A 279 -0.87 -21.72 4.71
C GLU A 279 -0.46 -21.10 3.36
N ILE A 280 0.68 -21.53 2.80
CA ILE A 280 1.14 -21.06 1.50
C ILE A 280 0.75 -22.10 0.46
N LEU A 281 -0.10 -21.70 -0.48
CA LEU A 281 -0.54 -22.51 -1.61
C LEU A 281 0.02 -21.99 -2.93
N ASP A 282 0.28 -22.92 -3.85
CA ASP A 282 0.73 -22.61 -5.20
C ASP A 282 -0.46 -22.61 -6.17
N PHE A 283 -0.78 -21.45 -6.72
CA PHE A 283 -1.82 -21.26 -7.73
C PHE A 283 -1.18 -21.04 -9.11
N GLY A 284 -0.35 -21.99 -9.54
CA GLY A 284 0.25 -22.08 -10.88
C GLY A 284 1.24 -20.96 -11.22
N HIS A 285 0.75 -19.72 -11.33
CA HIS A 285 1.54 -18.52 -11.66
C HIS A 285 1.79 -17.59 -10.47
N SER A 286 1.12 -17.81 -9.32
CA SER A 286 1.30 -17.02 -8.10
C SER A 286 1.32 -17.89 -6.85
N LYS A 287 2.17 -17.54 -5.89
CA LYS A 287 2.10 -18.08 -4.51
C LYS A 287 1.17 -17.23 -3.68
N VAL A 288 0.27 -17.89 -2.95
CA VAL A 288 -0.80 -17.23 -2.22
C VAL A 288 -0.75 -17.67 -0.77
N MET A 289 -0.79 -16.71 0.16
CA MET A 289 -1.02 -16.98 1.58
C MET A 289 -2.52 -17.07 1.84
N VAL A 290 -2.94 -18.14 2.50
CA VAL A 290 -4.35 -18.43 2.79
C VAL A 290 -4.59 -18.43 4.29
N ASN A 291 -5.64 -17.72 4.69
CA ASN A 291 -6.16 -17.75 6.06
C ASN A 291 -7.60 -18.19 6.04
N ARG A 292 -7.99 -19.13 6.89
CA ARG A 292 -9.35 -19.67 7.00
C ARG A 292 -9.86 -19.50 8.41
N ILE A 293 -11.01 -18.84 8.55
CA ILE A 293 -11.59 -18.46 9.83
C ILE A 293 -13.07 -18.90 9.86
N PRO A 294 -13.53 -19.61 10.90
CA PRO A 294 -14.93 -20.00 11.01
C PRO A 294 -15.83 -18.81 11.38
N ILE A 295 -17.01 -18.75 10.79
CA ILE A 295 -18.07 -17.80 11.15
C ILE A 295 -18.88 -18.43 12.27
N ARG A 296 -18.94 -17.77 13.44
CA ARG A 296 -19.67 -18.26 14.61
C ARG A 296 -20.83 -17.36 14.99
N VAL A 297 -22.01 -17.94 15.22
CA VAL A 297 -23.20 -17.26 15.74
C VAL A 297 -23.72 -18.08 16.92
N GLY A 298 -23.84 -17.46 18.09
CA GLY A 298 -24.30 -18.18 19.30
C GLY A 298 -23.38 -19.31 19.78
N GLY A 299 -22.12 -19.35 19.32
CA GLY A 299 -21.15 -20.41 19.63
C GLY A 299 -21.10 -21.54 18.60
N GLU A 300 -22.09 -21.62 17.70
CA GLU A 300 -22.15 -22.60 16.61
C GLU A 300 -21.46 -22.06 15.34
N VAL A 301 -20.79 -22.94 14.60
CA VAL A 301 -20.16 -22.62 13.32
C VAL A 301 -21.24 -22.64 12.24
N VAL A 302 -21.50 -21.47 11.65
CA VAL A 302 -22.52 -21.28 10.60
C VAL A 302 -21.92 -21.14 9.20
N GLY A 303 -20.59 -21.20 9.09
CA GLY A 303 -19.84 -21.06 7.84
C GLY A 303 -18.37 -20.82 8.08
N ALA A 304 -17.63 -20.48 7.03
CA ALA A 304 -16.22 -20.13 7.09
C ALA A 304 -15.86 -19.06 6.05
N VAL A 305 -14.82 -18.29 6.31
CA VAL A 305 -14.23 -17.30 5.39
C VAL A 305 -12.79 -17.69 5.14
N ALA A 306 -12.38 -17.73 3.87
CA ALA A 306 -11.00 -17.80 3.45
C ALA A 306 -10.56 -16.47 2.82
N THR A 307 -9.39 -15.98 3.23
CA THR A 307 -8.72 -14.85 2.57
C THR A 307 -7.43 -15.27 1.89
N PHE A 308 -7.12 -14.62 0.78
CA PHE A 308 -6.02 -14.94 -0.13
C PHE A 308 -5.18 -13.70 -0.40
N GLN A 309 -3.88 -13.80 -0.15
CA GLN A 309 -2.95 -12.72 -0.41
C GLN A 309 -1.85 -13.16 -1.38
N ASP A 310 -1.74 -12.49 -2.54
CA ASP A 310 -0.71 -12.78 -3.54
C ASP A 310 0.66 -12.29 -3.05
N ILE A 311 1.53 -13.25 -2.73
CA ILE A 311 2.87 -12.98 -2.19
C ILE A 311 3.77 -12.36 -3.26
N THR A 312 3.59 -12.73 -4.53
CA THR A 312 4.37 -12.22 -5.66
C THR A 312 4.14 -10.72 -5.86
N LYS A 313 2.89 -10.26 -5.71
CA LYS A 313 2.54 -8.84 -5.79
C LYS A 313 3.13 -8.02 -4.63
N ILE A 314 3.19 -8.59 -3.43
CA ILE A 314 3.82 -7.93 -2.27
C ILE A 314 5.32 -7.71 -2.53
N GLN A 315 6.03 -8.73 -3.01
CA GLN A 315 7.47 -8.64 -3.30
C GLN A 315 7.77 -7.59 -4.37
N THR A 316 7.00 -7.58 -5.46
CA THR A 316 7.18 -6.60 -6.55
C THR A 316 6.84 -5.16 -6.12
N MET A 317 5.84 -4.97 -5.24
CA MET A 317 5.56 -3.67 -4.64
C MET A 317 6.66 -3.24 -3.68
N GLU A 318 7.20 -4.14 -2.86
CA GLU A 318 8.35 -3.86 -1.99
C GLU A 318 9.56 -3.39 -2.81
N GLU A 319 9.89 -4.08 -3.90
CA GLU A 319 10.97 -3.69 -4.81
C GLU A 319 10.75 -2.30 -5.41
N ARG A 320 9.51 -1.97 -5.80
CA ARG A 320 9.17 -0.65 -6.34
C ARG A 320 9.31 0.44 -5.29
N ILE A 321 8.81 0.19 -4.08
CA ILE A 321 8.91 1.11 -2.94
C ILE A 321 10.39 1.32 -2.56
N ARG A 322 11.20 0.26 -2.54
CA ARG A 322 12.65 0.38 -2.31
C ARG A 322 13.31 1.25 -3.39
N ARG A 323 12.95 1.07 -4.66
CA ARG A 323 13.43 1.94 -5.75
C ARG A 323 13.02 3.39 -5.54
N GLU A 324 11.78 3.68 -5.18
CA GLU A 324 11.31 5.05 -4.94
C GLU A 324 11.96 5.70 -3.70
N ILE A 325 12.12 4.96 -2.61
CA ILE A 325 12.68 5.49 -1.35
C ILE A 325 14.20 5.71 -1.45
N TYR A 326 14.93 4.85 -2.17
CA TYR A 326 16.40 4.84 -2.17
C TYR A 326 17.04 5.33 -3.49
N SER A 327 16.25 5.74 -4.48
CA SER A 327 16.76 6.31 -5.75
C SER A 327 17.33 7.73 -5.64
N GLN A 328 17.25 8.40 -4.49
CA GLN A 328 17.91 9.69 -4.30
C GLN A 328 19.43 9.52 -4.15
N GLY A 329 20.13 9.37 -5.29
CA GLY A 329 21.59 9.40 -5.40
C GLY A 329 22.28 8.08 -5.74
N HIS A 330 21.57 6.96 -5.78
CA HIS A 330 22.14 5.62 -6.05
C HIS A 330 21.82 5.09 -7.46
N ALA A 331 22.10 5.92 -8.48
CA ALA A 331 21.94 5.57 -9.89
C ALA A 331 23.24 5.83 -10.65
N ALA A 332 23.60 4.90 -11.55
CA ALA A 332 24.71 5.11 -12.46
C ALA A 332 24.35 6.21 -13.47
N LYS A 333 25.28 7.13 -13.71
CA LYS A 333 25.10 8.28 -14.60
C LYS A 333 25.88 8.13 -15.90
N PHE A 334 26.90 7.28 -15.90
CA PHE A 334 27.83 7.13 -17.00
C PHE A 334 27.73 5.75 -17.65
N SER A 335 28.06 5.72 -18.93
CA SER A 335 28.12 4.58 -19.83
C SER A 335 29.47 4.53 -20.53
N PHE A 336 29.76 3.42 -21.22
CA PHE A 336 31.00 3.30 -22.00
C PHE A 336 31.13 4.37 -23.09
N GLY A 337 30.02 4.98 -23.54
CA GLY A 337 30.04 6.09 -24.50
C GLY A 337 30.59 7.40 -23.92
N ASP A 338 30.60 7.55 -22.60
CA ASP A 338 31.09 8.73 -21.90
C ASP A 338 32.62 8.70 -21.68
N ILE A 339 33.28 7.57 -22.01
CA ILE A 339 34.72 7.41 -21.90
C ILE A 339 35.39 7.97 -23.16
N CYS A 340 36.06 9.12 -23.04
CA CYS A 340 36.74 9.77 -24.15
C CYS A 340 38.17 9.22 -24.35
N GLY A 341 38.48 8.84 -25.60
CA GLY A 341 39.78 8.35 -26.04
C GLY A 341 39.66 7.24 -27.09
N SER A 342 40.72 7.01 -27.86
CA SER A 342 40.79 6.00 -28.92
C SER A 342 42.11 5.23 -28.94
N SER A 343 42.99 5.45 -27.97
CA SER A 343 44.25 4.71 -27.84
C SER A 343 44.01 3.20 -27.76
N PRO A 344 44.88 2.37 -28.36
CA PRO A 344 44.72 0.91 -28.34
C PRO A 344 44.59 0.32 -26.93
N SER A 345 45.38 0.82 -25.98
CA SER A 345 45.37 0.37 -24.58
C SER A 345 44.06 0.72 -23.86
N LEU A 346 43.45 1.87 -24.16
CA LEU A 346 42.14 2.23 -23.59
C LEU A 346 41.03 1.38 -24.22
N MET A 347 41.08 1.18 -25.53
CA MET A 347 40.09 0.38 -26.25
C MET A 347 40.09 -1.09 -25.79
N GLU A 348 41.27 -1.65 -25.53
CA GLU A 348 41.41 -2.98 -24.93
C GLU A 348 40.75 -3.04 -23.54
N ALA A 349 41.02 -2.07 -22.67
CA ALA A 349 40.39 -1.99 -21.35
C ALA A 349 38.86 -1.87 -21.43
N ILE A 350 38.34 -1.06 -22.36
CA ILE A 350 36.89 -0.94 -22.60
C ILE A 350 36.29 -2.28 -23.07
N GLN A 351 36.98 -2.99 -23.96
CA GLN A 351 36.50 -4.26 -24.48
C GLN A 351 36.45 -5.35 -23.40
N VAL A 352 37.48 -5.43 -22.56
CA VAL A 352 37.50 -6.33 -21.39
C VAL A 352 36.37 -5.96 -20.41
N ALA A 353 36.20 -4.67 -20.12
CA ALA A 353 35.15 -4.20 -19.23
C ALA A 353 33.74 -4.54 -19.74
N ARG A 354 33.50 -4.49 -21.06
CA ARG A 354 32.23 -4.93 -21.68
C ARG A 354 31.99 -6.43 -21.49
N GLN A 355 33.01 -7.26 -21.62
CA GLN A 355 32.88 -8.69 -21.36
C GLN A 355 32.54 -8.96 -19.89
N TYR A 356 33.18 -8.22 -18.97
CA TYR A 356 32.89 -8.34 -17.55
C TYR A 356 31.47 -7.87 -17.20
N ALA A 357 30.91 -6.90 -17.94
CA ALA A 357 29.54 -6.43 -17.70
C ALA A 357 28.49 -7.55 -17.82
N CYS A 358 28.71 -8.54 -18.71
CA CYS A 358 27.78 -9.65 -18.98
C CYS A 358 27.67 -10.70 -17.86
N VAL A 359 28.54 -10.65 -16.83
CA VAL A 359 28.58 -11.61 -15.73
C VAL A 359 28.49 -10.92 -14.37
N ASP A 360 28.04 -11.65 -13.34
CA ASP A 360 27.86 -11.11 -11.97
C ASP A 360 29.08 -11.27 -11.06
N SER A 361 30.20 -11.79 -11.58
CA SER A 361 31.45 -11.95 -10.83
C SER A 361 32.02 -10.61 -10.35
N THR A 362 32.72 -10.65 -9.21
CA THR A 362 33.40 -9.48 -8.63
C THR A 362 34.50 -8.97 -9.56
N VAL A 363 34.55 -7.66 -9.77
CA VAL A 363 35.55 -7.00 -10.62
C VAL A 363 36.45 -6.12 -9.76
N LEU A 364 37.76 -6.31 -9.87
CA LEU A 364 38.78 -5.44 -9.28
C LEU A 364 39.39 -4.53 -10.35
N ILE A 365 39.07 -3.25 -10.27
CA ILE A 365 39.56 -2.20 -11.16
C ILE A 365 40.86 -1.62 -10.59
N HIS A 366 41.97 -1.92 -11.22
CA HIS A 366 43.28 -1.40 -10.88
C HIS A 366 43.66 -0.23 -11.79
N GLY A 367 44.20 0.84 -11.19
CA GLY A 367 44.75 1.95 -11.95
C GLY A 367 45.09 3.12 -11.05
N GLU A 368 45.98 3.99 -11.52
CA GLU A 368 46.45 5.15 -10.76
C GLU A 368 45.32 6.12 -10.37
N THR A 369 45.62 7.04 -9.46
CA THR A 369 44.68 8.10 -9.10
C THR A 369 44.40 8.98 -10.33
N GLY A 370 43.12 9.27 -10.58
CA GLY A 370 42.71 10.19 -11.64
C GLY A 370 42.58 9.57 -13.05
N VAL A 371 42.71 8.25 -13.23
CA VAL A 371 42.54 7.59 -14.55
C VAL A 371 41.08 7.41 -15.01
N GLY A 372 40.10 7.54 -14.10
CA GLY A 372 38.68 7.37 -14.39
C GLY A 372 38.06 6.04 -13.94
N LYS A 373 38.55 5.41 -12.86
CA LYS A 373 38.05 4.11 -12.36
C LYS A 373 36.54 4.07 -12.12
N GLU A 374 35.97 5.14 -11.58
CA GLU A 374 34.52 5.24 -11.34
C GLU A 374 33.70 5.24 -12.64
N LEU A 375 34.19 5.87 -13.72
CA LEU A 375 33.52 5.85 -15.03
C LEU A 375 33.41 4.42 -15.56
N PHE A 376 34.48 3.63 -15.41
CA PHE A 376 34.47 2.21 -15.78
C PHE A 376 33.50 1.41 -14.91
N ALA A 377 33.49 1.62 -13.60
CA ALA A 377 32.56 0.91 -12.70
C ALA A 377 31.09 1.18 -13.04
N GLN A 378 30.73 2.45 -13.26
CA GLN A 378 29.38 2.83 -13.68
C GLN A 378 29.04 2.25 -15.05
N SER A 379 29.97 2.29 -16.01
CA SER A 379 29.77 1.74 -17.34
C SER A 379 29.54 0.22 -17.34
N ILE A 380 30.28 -0.52 -16.50
CA ILE A 380 30.11 -1.97 -16.31
C ILE A 380 28.70 -2.28 -15.75
N HIS A 381 28.23 -1.49 -14.79
CA HIS A 381 26.89 -1.66 -14.25
C HIS A 381 25.80 -1.37 -15.30
N THR A 382 25.89 -0.22 -15.98
CA THR A 382 24.91 0.21 -17.00
C THR A 382 24.80 -0.77 -18.16
N ALA A 383 25.89 -1.42 -18.54
CA ALA A 383 25.92 -2.43 -19.61
C ALA A 383 25.59 -3.86 -19.15
N GLY A 384 25.43 -4.11 -17.84
CA GLY A 384 25.22 -5.43 -17.27
C GLY A 384 23.75 -5.80 -17.03
N ASN A 385 23.52 -7.03 -16.59
CA ASN A 385 22.16 -7.56 -16.33
C ASN A 385 21.42 -6.85 -15.19
N ARG A 386 22.15 -6.16 -14.30
CA ARG A 386 21.63 -5.46 -13.13
C ARG A 386 21.45 -3.95 -13.35
N CYS A 387 21.44 -3.49 -14.60
CA CYS A 387 21.36 -2.06 -14.97
C CYS A 387 20.07 -1.36 -14.48
N ASN A 388 19.00 -2.11 -14.22
CA ASN A 388 17.74 -1.60 -13.65
C ASN A 388 17.73 -1.58 -12.11
N GLY A 389 18.77 -2.15 -11.48
CA GLY A 389 18.95 -2.16 -10.03
C GLY A 389 19.73 -0.93 -9.54
N PRO A 390 19.85 -0.74 -8.21
CA PRO A 390 20.60 0.38 -7.65
C PRO A 390 22.10 0.28 -7.94
N PHE A 391 22.74 1.43 -8.16
CA PHE A 391 24.21 1.56 -8.19
C PHE A 391 24.65 2.38 -6.98
N VAL A 392 25.23 1.71 -6.00
CA VAL A 392 25.65 2.31 -4.72
C VAL A 392 27.16 2.48 -4.72
N ALA A 393 27.64 3.72 -4.83
CA ALA A 393 29.07 4.03 -4.75
C ALA A 393 29.47 4.52 -3.35
N VAL A 394 30.60 4.03 -2.85
CA VAL A 394 31.21 4.50 -1.60
C VAL A 394 32.73 4.59 -1.76
N ASN A 395 33.30 5.69 -1.30
CA ASN A 395 34.74 5.85 -1.20
C ASN A 395 35.18 5.46 0.22
N CYS A 396 35.98 4.38 0.32
CA CYS A 396 36.37 3.81 1.60
C CYS A 396 37.38 4.68 2.35
N ALA A 397 38.16 5.51 1.65
CA ALA A 397 39.15 6.39 2.25
C ALA A 397 38.55 7.71 2.78
N ALA A 398 37.35 8.08 2.32
CA ALA A 398 36.69 9.32 2.71
C ALA A 398 36.08 9.28 4.12
N LEU A 399 35.90 8.09 4.71
CA LEU A 399 35.19 7.90 5.97
C LEU A 399 36.12 7.33 7.06
N PRO A 400 36.03 7.83 8.30
CA PRO A 400 36.62 7.16 9.46
C PRO A 400 36.07 5.74 9.65
N GLU A 401 36.87 4.83 10.22
CA GLU A 401 36.53 3.41 10.40
C GLU A 401 35.13 3.16 11.00
N THR A 402 34.80 3.85 12.09
CA THR A 402 33.50 3.66 12.78
C THR A 402 32.31 4.09 11.92
N LEU A 403 32.47 5.16 11.14
CA LEU A 403 31.45 5.60 10.20
C LEU A 403 31.37 4.66 9.00
N LEU A 404 32.51 4.24 8.44
CA LEU A 404 32.57 3.29 7.34
C LEU A 404 31.87 1.98 7.68
N GLU A 405 32.08 1.44 8.89
CA GLU A 405 31.40 0.24 9.37
C GLU A 405 29.87 0.44 9.42
N SER A 406 29.42 1.55 10.02
CA SER A 406 28.00 1.85 10.16
C SER A 406 27.30 2.15 8.83
N GLU A 407 28.02 2.72 7.85
CA GLU A 407 27.51 2.97 6.51
C GLU A 407 27.43 1.69 5.69
N LEU A 408 28.48 0.86 5.68
CA LEU A 408 28.49 -0.38 4.88
C LEU A 408 27.45 -1.40 5.37
N PHE A 409 27.41 -1.66 6.69
CA PHE A 409 26.64 -2.77 7.25
C PHE A 409 25.36 -2.35 7.97
N GLY A 410 25.15 -1.05 8.21
CA GLY A 410 23.98 -0.55 8.93
C GLY A 410 24.04 -0.80 10.43
N TYR A 411 23.06 -0.27 11.15
CA TYR A 411 22.97 -0.38 12.60
C TYR A 411 21.52 -0.39 13.09
N VAL A 412 21.28 -1.00 14.25
CA VAL A 412 20.00 -0.93 14.95
C VAL A 412 20.00 0.17 16.01
N GLU A 413 18.81 0.49 16.55
CA GLU A 413 18.69 1.45 17.64
C GLU A 413 19.61 1.05 18.82
N GLY A 414 20.34 2.03 19.37
CA GLY A 414 21.21 1.81 20.52
C GLY A 414 22.57 1.15 20.23
N ALA A 415 22.94 0.91 18.97
CA ALA A 415 24.21 0.27 18.62
C ALA A 415 25.47 1.07 19.03
N PHE A 416 25.38 2.41 19.06
CA PHE A 416 26.45 3.31 19.53
C PHE A 416 25.89 4.68 19.94
N THR A 417 26.68 5.49 20.63
CA THR A 417 26.32 6.86 21.05
C THR A 417 26.10 7.76 19.82
N GLY A 418 24.84 8.15 19.56
CA GLY A 418 24.46 8.93 18.36
C GLY A 418 23.71 8.13 17.29
N ALA A 419 23.45 6.84 17.51
CA ALA A 419 22.59 6.05 16.65
C ALA A 419 21.16 6.64 16.59
N ARG A 420 20.59 6.73 15.39
CA ARG A 420 19.20 7.14 15.20
C ARG A 420 18.25 6.16 15.89
N ARG A 421 17.18 6.67 16.49
CA ARG A 421 16.11 5.89 17.15
C ARG A 421 15.44 4.81 16.28
N LYS A 422 15.58 4.87 14.96
CA LYS A 422 15.01 3.85 14.04
C LYS A 422 16.05 2.90 13.44
N GLY A 423 17.32 3.01 13.84
CA GLY A 423 18.43 2.38 13.12
C GLY A 423 18.63 2.96 11.72
N LYS A 424 19.56 2.37 10.96
CA LYS A 424 19.82 2.71 9.55
C LYS A 424 20.24 1.45 8.79
N PRO A 425 19.66 1.13 7.62
CA PRO A 425 20.13 0.03 6.78
C PRO A 425 21.52 0.34 6.20
N GLY A 426 22.33 -0.70 5.98
CA GLY A 426 23.66 -0.55 5.38
C GLY A 426 23.64 -0.40 3.86
N LEU A 427 24.73 0.12 3.29
CA LEU A 427 24.90 0.29 1.83
C LEU A 427 24.81 -1.04 1.08
N PHE A 428 25.23 -2.16 1.68
CA PHE A 428 25.04 -3.49 1.07
C PHE A 428 23.56 -3.88 0.98
N GLU A 429 22.74 -3.53 1.98
CA GLU A 429 21.30 -3.75 1.92
C GLU A 429 20.64 -2.85 0.87
N LEU A 430 21.14 -1.62 0.73
CA LEU A 430 20.67 -0.68 -0.29
C LEU A 430 21.06 -1.11 -1.71
N ALA A 431 22.17 -1.83 -1.87
CA ALA A 431 22.65 -2.36 -3.14
C ALA A 431 22.02 -3.72 -3.52
N HIS A 432 21.05 -4.22 -2.74
CA HIS A 432 20.38 -5.50 -2.99
C HIS A 432 19.75 -5.55 -4.39
N HIS A 433 19.97 -6.65 -5.11
CA HIS A 433 19.67 -6.85 -6.54
C HIS A 433 20.31 -5.84 -7.51
N GLY A 434 21.24 -5.02 -7.01
CA GLY A 434 21.98 -4.03 -7.76
C GLY A 434 23.48 -4.27 -7.72
N THR A 435 24.24 -3.18 -7.72
CA THR A 435 25.71 -3.19 -7.71
C THR A 435 26.23 -2.21 -6.65
N ILE A 436 27.21 -2.66 -5.87
CA ILE A 436 27.99 -1.80 -4.98
C ILE A 436 29.36 -1.54 -5.58
N PHE A 437 29.76 -0.28 -5.65
CA PHE A 437 31.09 0.16 -6.05
C PHE A 437 31.87 0.65 -4.83
N LEU A 438 32.97 -0.04 -4.54
CA LEU A 438 33.88 0.27 -3.44
C LEU A 438 35.15 0.91 -4.00
N ASP A 439 35.22 2.24 -3.95
CA ASP A 439 36.44 2.96 -4.34
C ASP A 439 37.45 2.94 -3.20
N GLU A 440 38.73 2.85 -3.58
CA GLU A 440 39.87 2.74 -2.66
C GLU A 440 39.73 1.57 -1.67
N VAL A 441 39.37 0.38 -2.16
CA VAL A 441 39.16 -0.84 -1.33
C VAL A 441 40.38 -1.23 -0.49
N SER A 442 41.57 -0.82 -0.91
CA SER A 442 42.83 -1.01 -0.16
C SER A 442 42.88 -0.25 1.17
N GLU A 443 42.04 0.76 1.35
CA GLU A 443 41.97 1.58 2.57
C GLU A 443 40.95 1.03 3.59
N ILE A 444 40.30 -0.11 3.31
CA ILE A 444 39.39 -0.76 4.25
C ILE A 444 40.19 -1.31 5.46
N PRO A 445 39.85 -0.89 6.70
CA PRO A 445 40.49 -1.38 7.91
C PRO A 445 40.42 -2.90 8.06
N LEU A 446 41.50 -3.50 8.59
CA LEU A 446 41.63 -4.95 8.75
C LEU A 446 40.48 -5.59 9.56
N SER A 447 39.94 -4.85 10.53
CA SER A 447 38.77 -5.21 11.35
C SER A 447 37.51 -5.46 10.51
N LEU A 448 37.30 -4.67 9.45
CA LEU A 448 36.11 -4.73 8.59
C LEU A 448 36.25 -5.76 7.47
N GLN A 449 37.48 -6.12 7.10
CA GLN A 449 37.77 -7.08 6.02
C GLN A 449 37.14 -8.46 6.28
N GLY A 450 37.01 -8.88 7.56
CA GLY A 450 36.31 -10.12 7.91
C GLY A 450 34.81 -10.10 7.61
N ARG A 451 34.15 -8.96 7.86
CA ARG A 451 32.72 -8.78 7.53
C ARG A 451 32.51 -8.67 6.02
N MET A 452 33.39 -7.95 5.33
CA MET A 452 33.43 -7.88 3.87
C MET A 452 33.51 -9.27 3.23
N LEU A 453 34.36 -10.14 3.78
CA LEU A 453 34.50 -11.52 3.31
C LEU A 453 33.19 -12.30 3.44
N ARG A 454 32.46 -12.15 4.55
CA ARG A 454 31.14 -12.78 4.73
C ARG A 454 30.13 -12.32 3.69
N VAL A 455 30.07 -11.02 3.42
CA VAL A 455 29.17 -10.49 2.38
C VAL A 455 29.48 -11.11 1.01
N LEU A 456 30.77 -11.23 0.66
CA LEU A 456 31.19 -11.79 -0.63
C LEU A 456 31.00 -13.32 -0.73
N GLN A 457 31.16 -14.05 0.37
CA GLN A 457 31.14 -15.52 0.37
C GLN A 457 29.76 -16.08 0.72
N GLU A 458 29.18 -15.61 1.82
CA GLU A 458 27.93 -16.10 2.40
C GLU A 458 26.72 -15.35 1.84
N ARG A 459 26.93 -14.20 1.17
CA ARG A 459 25.86 -13.32 0.67
C ARG A 459 24.95 -12.85 1.81
N GLU A 460 25.55 -12.49 2.94
CA GLU A 460 24.85 -12.15 4.17
C GLU A 460 25.47 -10.93 4.84
N VAL A 461 24.61 -10.10 5.46
CA VAL A 461 24.99 -8.90 6.23
C VAL A 461 24.39 -9.00 7.63
N ILE A 462 25.16 -8.55 8.63
CA ILE A 462 24.71 -8.40 10.01
C ILE A 462 24.90 -6.94 10.42
N ARG A 463 23.81 -6.28 10.84
CA ARG A 463 23.84 -4.90 11.32
C ARG A 463 24.58 -4.78 12.64
N LEU A 464 25.18 -3.62 12.89
CA LEU A 464 25.81 -3.32 14.18
C LEU A 464 24.79 -3.36 15.32
N GLY A 465 25.16 -4.03 16.42
CA GLY A 465 24.31 -4.19 17.59
C GLY A 465 23.19 -5.24 17.43
N HIS A 466 23.25 -6.07 16.38
CA HIS A 466 22.24 -7.08 16.07
C HIS A 466 22.89 -8.41 15.70
N ASP A 467 22.16 -9.51 15.83
CA ASP A 467 22.60 -10.88 15.53
C ASP A 467 21.86 -11.50 14.32
N ARG A 468 20.70 -10.97 13.96
CA ARG A 468 19.98 -11.38 12.73
C ARG A 468 20.83 -11.20 11.48
N VAL A 469 20.94 -12.30 10.77
CA VAL A 469 21.51 -12.42 9.44
C VAL A 469 20.50 -11.93 8.39
N ILE A 470 20.97 -11.09 7.47
CA ILE A 470 20.17 -10.52 6.38
C ILE A 470 20.78 -11.01 5.05
N PRO A 471 20.09 -11.84 4.26
CA PRO A 471 20.60 -12.27 2.97
C PRO A 471 20.63 -11.08 1.99
N VAL A 472 21.73 -10.95 1.25
CA VAL A 472 21.95 -9.90 0.26
C VAL A 472 22.48 -10.46 -1.07
N ASP A 473 21.79 -10.17 -2.17
CA ASP A 473 22.25 -10.47 -3.52
C ASP A 473 22.81 -9.20 -4.17
N VAL A 474 24.12 -9.00 -4.09
CA VAL A 474 24.79 -7.77 -4.57
C VAL A 474 25.95 -8.12 -5.49
N ARG A 475 26.03 -7.45 -6.64
CA ARG A 475 27.22 -7.48 -7.48
C ARG A 475 28.26 -6.50 -6.93
N VAL A 476 29.51 -6.93 -6.80
CA VAL A 476 30.58 -6.10 -6.21
C VAL A 476 31.56 -5.65 -7.29
N LEU A 477 31.76 -4.34 -7.39
CA LEU A 477 32.84 -3.71 -8.17
C LEU A 477 33.76 -3.00 -7.17
N CYS A 478 35.07 -3.18 -7.28
CA CYS A 478 36.03 -2.52 -6.40
C CYS A 478 37.09 -1.80 -7.22
N ALA A 479 37.63 -0.71 -6.68
CA ALA A 479 38.72 0.02 -7.28
C ALA A 479 39.87 0.23 -6.30
N THR A 480 41.10 0.23 -6.82
CA THR A 480 42.30 0.57 -6.06
C THR A 480 43.39 1.16 -6.95
N ASN A 481 44.22 2.00 -6.37
CA ASN A 481 45.45 2.54 -6.95
C ASN A 481 46.72 1.93 -6.33
N ARG A 482 46.57 1.04 -5.34
CA ARG A 482 47.69 0.37 -4.67
C ARG A 482 47.77 -1.08 -5.12
N ASP A 483 48.96 -1.65 -5.05
CA ASP A 483 49.12 -3.07 -5.23
C ASP A 483 48.66 -3.80 -3.96
N VAL A 484 47.47 -4.41 -4.04
CA VAL A 484 46.88 -5.15 -2.93
C VAL A 484 47.71 -6.40 -2.58
N HIS A 485 48.47 -6.96 -3.52
CA HIS A 485 49.34 -8.10 -3.24
C HIS A 485 50.42 -7.72 -2.23
N LEU A 486 51.03 -6.54 -2.37
CA LEU A 486 52.01 -6.02 -1.40
C LEU A 486 51.37 -5.78 -0.03
N LEU A 487 50.14 -5.28 0.02
CA LEU A 487 49.43 -5.07 1.29
C LEU A 487 49.14 -6.39 2.03
N VAL A 488 48.95 -7.49 1.27
CA VAL A 488 48.82 -8.83 1.84
C VAL A 488 50.15 -9.31 2.42
N GLU A 489 51.27 -9.05 1.75
CA GLU A 489 52.61 -9.38 2.26
C GLU A 489 52.98 -8.59 3.52
N GLU A 490 52.56 -7.32 3.58
CA GLU A 490 52.73 -6.44 4.74
C GLU A 490 51.77 -6.75 5.91
N GLY A 491 50.80 -7.64 5.70
CA GLY A 491 49.80 -8.04 6.72
C GLY A 491 48.70 -6.99 6.98
N SER A 492 48.62 -5.93 6.17
CA SER A 492 47.58 -4.90 6.26
C SER A 492 46.31 -5.26 5.48
N PHE A 493 46.38 -6.29 4.63
CA PHE A 493 45.23 -6.82 3.89
C PHE A 493 45.14 -8.35 4.00
N ARG A 494 43.93 -8.89 4.14
CA ARG A 494 43.75 -10.34 4.24
C ARG A 494 43.84 -11.01 2.88
N ARG A 495 44.60 -12.10 2.83
CA ARG A 495 44.79 -12.91 1.61
C ARG A 495 43.48 -13.51 1.09
N ASP A 496 42.62 -13.98 1.98
CA ASP A 496 41.33 -14.59 1.63
C ASP A 496 40.35 -13.60 0.98
N LEU A 497 40.30 -12.36 1.49
CA LEU A 497 39.52 -11.28 0.89
C LEU A 497 40.07 -10.89 -0.48
N TYR A 498 41.39 -10.75 -0.62
CA TYR A 498 42.03 -10.42 -1.90
C TYR A 498 41.59 -11.37 -3.01
N TRP A 499 41.62 -12.69 -2.78
CA TRP A 499 41.21 -13.67 -3.79
C TRP A 499 39.73 -13.64 -4.13
N ARG A 500 38.86 -13.19 -3.21
CA ARG A 500 37.43 -12.99 -3.49
C ARG A 500 37.14 -11.68 -4.21
N LEU A 501 38.00 -10.68 -4.07
CA LEU A 501 37.89 -9.40 -4.78
C LEU A 501 38.49 -9.50 -6.20
N ASN A 502 39.64 -10.14 -6.34
CA ASN A 502 40.37 -10.25 -7.60
C ASN A 502 39.92 -11.48 -8.42
N VAL A 503 38.60 -11.60 -8.67
CA VAL A 503 38.07 -12.66 -9.55
C VAL A 503 38.24 -12.24 -11.01
N LEU A 504 37.83 -11.01 -11.35
CA LEU A 504 38.04 -10.41 -12.65
C LEU A 504 38.87 -9.13 -12.49
N GLY A 505 40.13 -9.18 -12.90
CA GLY A 505 41.03 -8.02 -12.87
C GLY A 505 40.85 -7.14 -14.12
N LEU A 506 40.66 -5.83 -13.91
CA LEU A 506 40.62 -4.83 -14.98
C LEU A 506 41.69 -3.77 -14.71
N PHE A 507 42.67 -3.65 -15.62
CA PHE A 507 43.68 -2.59 -15.55
C PHE A 507 43.26 -1.39 -16.40
N ILE A 508 43.33 -0.18 -15.85
CA ILE A 508 43.08 1.06 -16.59
C ILE A 508 44.43 1.78 -16.80
N PRO A 509 44.86 2.00 -18.05
CA PRO A 509 46.16 2.57 -18.34
C PRO A 509 46.27 4.04 -17.88
N PRO A 510 47.41 4.43 -17.30
CA PRO A 510 47.70 5.82 -16.98
C PRO A 510 47.83 6.66 -18.26
N LEU A 511 47.60 7.96 -18.17
CA LEU A 511 47.54 8.88 -19.30
C LEU A 511 48.83 8.88 -20.14
N ARG A 512 49.99 8.70 -19.49
CA ARG A 512 51.31 8.59 -20.15
C ARG A 512 51.47 7.37 -21.05
N GLU A 513 50.66 6.33 -20.87
CA GLU A 513 50.63 5.12 -21.73
C GLU A 513 49.60 5.25 -22.87
N ARG A 514 48.75 6.28 -22.82
CA ARG A 514 47.73 6.61 -23.83
C ARG A 514 47.85 8.06 -24.31
N GLN A 515 49.06 8.46 -24.68
CA GLN A 515 49.37 9.86 -25.04
C GLN A 515 48.52 10.41 -26.20
N GLY A 516 48.08 9.54 -27.13
CA GLY A 516 47.18 9.91 -28.21
C GLY A 516 45.80 10.41 -27.76
N ASP A 517 45.39 10.11 -26.51
CA ASP A 517 44.11 10.55 -25.95
C ASP A 517 44.20 11.93 -25.30
N ILE A 518 45.40 12.48 -25.05
CA ILE A 518 45.59 13.74 -24.32
C ILE A 518 44.89 14.89 -25.02
N VAL A 519 45.09 15.05 -26.33
CA VAL A 519 44.51 16.16 -27.10
C VAL A 519 42.99 16.04 -27.23
N PRO A 520 42.41 14.89 -27.64
CA PRO A 520 40.97 14.70 -27.62
C PRO A 520 40.33 14.99 -26.25
N LEU A 521 40.97 14.57 -25.15
CA LEU A 521 40.50 14.86 -23.79
C LEU A 521 40.55 16.35 -23.47
N MET A 522 41.61 17.06 -23.86
CA MET A 522 41.71 18.50 -23.68
C MET A 522 40.63 19.24 -24.47
N GLU A 523 40.42 18.89 -25.74
CA GLU A 523 39.38 19.48 -26.58
C GLU A 523 37.99 19.26 -25.97
N HIS A 524 37.73 18.05 -25.46
CA HIS A 524 36.50 17.73 -24.76
C HIS A 524 36.29 18.60 -23.51
N PHE A 525 37.29 18.72 -22.63
CA PHE A 525 37.18 19.53 -21.41
C PHE A 525 37.07 21.03 -21.72
N LEU A 526 37.84 21.53 -22.68
CA LEU A 526 37.79 22.93 -23.08
C LEU A 526 36.45 23.26 -23.76
N GLY A 527 35.92 22.38 -24.61
CA GLY A 527 34.61 22.54 -25.24
C GLY A 527 33.45 22.57 -24.25
N GLY A 528 33.52 21.77 -23.18
CA GLY A 528 32.50 21.76 -22.11
C GLY A 528 32.53 22.97 -21.18
N LEU A 529 33.64 23.72 -21.15
CA LEU A 529 33.88 24.87 -20.26
C LEU A 529 33.88 26.23 -21.00
N SER A 530 33.72 26.20 -22.33
CA SER A 530 33.75 27.36 -23.22
C SER A 530 32.35 27.92 -23.45
N ALA A 531 32.15 29.24 -23.33
CA ALA A 531 30.87 29.88 -23.72
C ALA A 531 30.61 29.71 -25.23
N PRO A 532 29.35 29.59 -25.69
CA PRO A 532 29.03 29.46 -27.11
C PRO A 532 29.69 30.60 -27.92
N GLY A 533 30.66 30.27 -28.79
CA GLY A 533 31.37 31.24 -29.63
C GLY A 533 32.81 31.59 -29.21
N SER A 534 33.40 30.92 -28.22
CA SER A 534 34.83 31.08 -27.90
C SER A 534 35.72 30.36 -28.93
N LYS A 535 36.75 31.05 -29.42
CA LYS A 535 37.67 30.56 -30.47
C LYS A 535 38.45 29.33 -29.97
N ALA A 536 38.68 28.36 -30.86
CA ALA A 536 39.53 27.21 -30.61
C ALA A 536 40.90 27.65 -30.04
N PHE A 537 41.32 27.02 -28.94
CA PHE A 537 42.64 27.26 -28.35
C PHE A 537 43.72 26.81 -29.36
N ALA A 538 44.53 27.74 -29.85
CA ALA A 538 45.68 27.42 -30.68
C ALA A 538 46.85 27.04 -29.77
N LEU A 539 47.10 25.73 -29.64
CA LEU A 539 48.32 25.19 -29.01
C LEU A 539 49.49 25.37 -29.99
N ALA A 540 50.60 25.94 -29.51
CA ALA A 540 51.84 25.94 -30.28
C ALA A 540 52.47 24.52 -30.31
N GLU A 541 53.32 24.25 -31.31
CA GLU A 541 53.91 22.92 -31.52
C GLU A 541 54.80 22.48 -30.34
N ASP A 542 55.49 23.43 -29.70
CA ASP A 542 56.28 23.22 -28.49
C ASP A 542 55.39 22.85 -27.29
N ALA A 543 54.21 23.47 -27.17
CA ALA A 543 53.23 23.17 -26.14
C ALA A 543 52.65 21.76 -26.29
N PHE A 544 52.38 21.34 -27.53
CA PHE A 544 51.92 19.98 -27.84
C PHE A 544 52.99 18.94 -27.46
N SER A 545 54.24 19.18 -27.84
CA SER A 545 55.36 18.31 -27.47
C SER A 545 55.53 18.19 -25.94
N PHE A 546 55.38 19.31 -25.22
CA PHE A 546 55.43 19.31 -23.76
C PHE A 546 54.33 18.43 -23.13
N LEU A 547 53.09 18.54 -23.61
CA LEU A 547 51.95 17.76 -23.10
C LEU A 547 52.13 16.26 -23.28
N ILE A 548 52.73 15.82 -24.39
CA ILE A 548 52.94 14.40 -24.70
C ILE A 548 54.06 13.79 -23.83
N HIS A 549 55.12 14.54 -23.57
CA HIS A 549 56.28 14.03 -22.81
C HIS A 549 56.11 14.15 -21.28
N TYR A 550 55.15 14.94 -20.81
CA TYR A 550 54.85 15.07 -19.39
C TYR A 550 54.30 13.74 -18.82
N GLN A 551 54.67 13.43 -17.57
CA GLN A 551 54.37 12.13 -16.95
C GLN A 551 52.92 11.97 -16.45
N TRP A 552 52.20 13.08 -16.29
CA TRP A 552 50.81 13.12 -15.82
C TRP A 552 50.57 12.33 -14.52
N PRO A 553 51.25 12.64 -13.41
CA PRO A 553 51.08 11.94 -12.13
C PRO A 553 49.63 11.96 -11.60
N GLY A 554 48.84 12.99 -11.93
CA GLY A 554 47.41 13.06 -11.60
C GLY A 554 46.47 12.65 -12.74
N ASN A 555 47.03 12.09 -13.83
CA ASN A 555 46.31 11.55 -14.98
C ASN A 555 45.24 12.52 -15.54
N VAL A 556 44.05 12.01 -15.88
CA VAL A 556 42.95 12.79 -16.47
C VAL A 556 42.45 13.89 -15.51
N ARG A 557 42.53 13.66 -14.20
CA ARG A 557 42.16 14.67 -13.19
C ARG A 557 43.09 15.89 -13.25
N GLU A 558 44.40 15.67 -13.38
CA GLU A 558 45.37 16.75 -13.56
C GLU A 558 45.19 17.47 -14.89
N LEU A 559 44.94 16.73 -15.97
CA LEU A 559 44.64 17.29 -17.29
C LEU A 559 43.41 18.21 -17.26
N LYS A 560 42.32 17.77 -16.63
CA LYS A 560 41.11 18.58 -16.47
C LYS A 560 41.38 19.86 -15.68
N ASN A 561 42.11 19.76 -14.56
CA ASN A 561 42.49 20.92 -13.76
C ASN A 561 43.35 21.92 -14.55
N LEU A 562 44.24 21.43 -15.41
CA LEU A 562 45.02 22.27 -16.32
C LEU A 562 44.11 23.00 -17.32
N CYS A 563 43.17 22.31 -17.95
CA CYS A 563 42.20 22.91 -18.87
C CYS A 563 41.37 24.02 -18.20
N GLU A 564 40.91 23.79 -16.96
CA GLU A 564 40.18 24.80 -16.17
C GLU A 564 41.05 26.05 -15.94
N ARG A 565 42.33 25.88 -15.57
CA ARG A 565 43.28 27.00 -15.40
C ARG A 565 43.54 27.74 -16.72
N LEU A 566 43.69 27.00 -17.83
CA LEU A 566 43.96 27.58 -19.14
C LEU A 566 42.84 28.52 -19.60
N ILE A 567 41.57 28.16 -19.35
CA ILE A 567 40.42 29.01 -19.69
C ILE A 567 40.46 30.33 -18.94
N VAL A 568 40.80 30.30 -17.65
CA VAL A 568 40.85 31.51 -16.80
C VAL A 568 42.01 32.42 -17.19
N VAL A 569 43.19 31.86 -17.44
CA VAL A 569 44.43 32.64 -17.59
C VAL A 569 44.70 33.08 -19.04
N HIS A 570 44.25 32.30 -20.03
CA HIS A 570 44.68 32.46 -21.43
C HIS A 570 43.55 32.70 -22.45
N ALA A 571 42.38 33.19 -22.02
CA ALA A 571 41.26 33.51 -22.91
C ALA A 571 41.69 34.39 -24.12
N GLY A 572 41.92 33.75 -25.28
CA GLY A 572 42.25 34.41 -26.55
C GLY A 572 43.73 34.60 -26.91
N LYS A 573 44.69 34.00 -26.18
CA LYS A 573 46.12 34.00 -26.54
C LYS A 573 46.62 32.60 -26.87
N GLY A 574 47.57 32.47 -27.81
CA GLY A 574 48.26 31.21 -28.06
C GLY A 574 48.97 30.70 -26.81
N VAL A 575 48.98 29.39 -26.60
CA VAL A 575 49.58 28.74 -25.44
C VAL A 575 50.88 28.07 -25.90
N ASP A 576 52.00 28.54 -25.35
CA ASP A 576 53.35 28.00 -25.57
C ASP A 576 53.77 27.03 -24.45
N ALA A 577 54.88 26.31 -24.64
CA ALA A 577 55.37 25.37 -23.63
C ALA A 577 55.71 26.06 -22.30
N ALA A 578 56.20 27.30 -22.36
CA ALA A 578 56.54 28.09 -21.16
C ALA A 578 55.31 28.45 -20.33
N ALA A 579 54.18 28.77 -20.97
CA ALA A 579 52.90 29.01 -20.29
C ALA A 579 52.37 27.74 -19.62
N LEU A 580 52.43 26.58 -20.29
CA LEU A 580 52.06 25.30 -19.70
C LEU A 580 52.93 24.95 -18.50
N SER A 581 54.26 25.09 -18.63
CA SER A 581 55.20 24.83 -17.54
C SER A 581 54.91 25.70 -16.31
N ARG A 582 54.65 27.00 -16.49
CA ARG A 582 54.28 27.90 -15.38
C ARG A 582 52.96 27.51 -14.71
N LEU A 583 51.98 27.05 -15.48
CA LEU A 583 50.67 26.62 -14.96
C LEU A 583 50.74 25.27 -14.23
N MET A 584 51.70 24.43 -14.61
CA MET A 584 51.98 23.14 -13.98
C MET A 584 52.93 23.23 -12.78
N GLU A 585 53.80 24.25 -12.67
CA GLU A 585 54.65 24.45 -11.47
C GLU A 585 53.85 24.63 -10.17
N TYR A 586 52.58 25.06 -10.27
CA TYR A 586 51.64 25.12 -9.15
C TYR A 586 50.93 23.77 -8.84
N CYS A 587 51.21 22.70 -9.57
CA CYS A 587 50.66 21.35 -9.32
C CYS A 587 51.47 20.51 -8.33
N GLU A 588 52.72 20.89 -8.00
CA GLU A 588 53.40 20.27 -6.86
C GLU A 588 53.05 21.03 -5.57
N PRO A 589 52.46 20.38 -4.55
CA PRO A 589 52.68 20.86 -3.19
C PRO A 589 54.19 20.77 -2.95
N ALA A 590 54.78 21.84 -2.43
CA ALA A 590 56.17 21.85 -1.94
C ALA A 590 56.38 20.66 -1.00
N GLY A 591 56.87 19.53 -1.54
CA GLY A 591 56.82 18.24 -0.83
C GLY A 591 57.09 16.99 -1.66
N ALA A 592 57.10 17.05 -3.00
CA ALA A 592 57.36 15.88 -3.84
C ALA A 592 58.38 16.12 -4.97
N LEU A 593 59.38 16.97 -4.74
CA LEU A 593 60.66 16.80 -5.42
C LEU A 593 61.21 15.43 -5.03
N CYS A 594 61.09 14.53 -6.00
CA CYS A 594 61.89 13.33 -6.12
C CYS A 594 63.30 13.65 -5.68
N ARG A 595 63.65 13.18 -4.47
CA ARG A 595 65.03 12.92 -4.11
C ARG A 595 65.51 11.86 -5.09
N GLY A 596 66.04 12.32 -6.23
CA GLY A 596 67.06 11.57 -6.94
C GLY A 596 68.04 11.05 -5.90
N SER A 597 68.34 9.76 -5.98
CA SER A 597 69.29 9.11 -5.11
C SER A 597 70.65 9.83 -5.17
N MET A 598 70.91 10.77 -4.25
CA MET A 598 72.27 11.24 -4.00
C MET A 598 73.07 10.04 -3.52
N GLY A 599 74.10 9.69 -4.29
CA GLY A 599 75.01 8.60 -3.97
C GLY A 599 75.93 8.97 -2.81
N MET A 600 76.58 7.98 -2.19
CA MET A 600 77.58 8.19 -1.13
C MET A 600 78.69 9.17 -1.57
N LYS A 601 79.04 9.15 -2.87
CA LYS A 601 80.03 10.04 -3.49
C LYS A 601 79.66 11.52 -3.41
N ASP A 602 78.37 11.86 -3.48
CA ASP A 602 77.90 13.25 -3.43
C ASP A 602 77.93 13.80 -2.01
N ILE A 603 77.63 12.95 -1.02
CA ILE A 603 77.67 13.31 0.41
C ILE A 603 79.11 13.47 0.90
N GLU A 604 79.99 12.53 0.57
CA GLU A 604 81.41 12.61 0.94
C GLU A 604 82.13 13.73 0.17
N GLY A 605 81.80 13.93 -1.10
CA GLY A 605 82.30 15.04 -1.91
C GLY A 605 81.93 16.41 -1.34
N ALA A 606 80.67 16.61 -0.92
CA ALA A 606 80.24 17.86 -0.30
C ALA A 606 80.86 18.07 1.10
N ILE A 607 81.11 17.01 1.87
CA ILE A 607 81.81 17.10 3.16
C ILE A 607 83.29 17.45 2.96
N ALA A 608 83.94 16.89 1.93
CA ALA A 608 85.32 17.20 1.57
C ALA A 608 85.47 18.65 1.09
N GLN A 609 84.57 19.12 0.20
CA GLN A 609 84.51 20.52 -0.23
C GLN A 609 84.23 21.49 0.93
N ALA A 610 83.45 21.06 1.91
CA ALA A 610 83.15 21.85 3.11
C ALA A 610 84.26 21.78 4.19
N GLY A 611 85.38 21.09 3.94
CA GLY A 611 86.48 20.93 4.90
C GLY A 611 86.06 20.22 6.19
N GLY A 612 85.14 19.27 6.11
CA GLY A 612 84.61 18.53 7.27
C GLY A 612 83.53 19.26 8.06
N LYS A 613 83.15 20.50 7.70
CA LYS A 613 82.11 21.27 8.40
C LYS A 613 80.72 20.87 7.91
N MET A 614 80.00 20.12 8.77
CA MET A 614 78.67 19.58 8.46
C MET A 614 77.59 20.64 8.15
N SER A 615 77.71 21.86 8.66
CA SER A 615 76.78 22.96 8.33
C SER A 615 76.95 23.44 6.89
N LYS A 616 78.20 23.67 6.44
CA LYS A 616 78.49 24.05 5.06
C LYS A 616 78.18 22.92 4.07
N ALA A 617 78.47 21.66 4.44
CA ALA A 617 78.11 20.52 3.61
C ALA A 617 76.58 20.38 3.44
N ALA A 618 75.81 20.72 4.48
CA ALA A 618 74.35 20.73 4.45
C ALA A 618 73.79 21.85 3.55
N GLU A 619 74.41 23.03 3.57
CA GLU A 619 74.09 24.13 2.65
C GLU A 619 74.41 23.78 1.19
N ILE A 620 75.59 23.21 0.91
CA ILE A 620 75.99 22.78 -0.44
C ILE A 620 75.01 21.72 -1.00
N LEU A 621 74.51 20.84 -0.13
CA LEU A 621 73.57 19.77 -0.50
C LEU A 621 72.10 20.20 -0.46
N GLY A 622 71.79 21.44 -0.06
CA GLY A 622 70.41 21.93 0.08
C GLY A 622 69.56 21.15 1.08
N ILE A 623 70.17 20.54 2.11
CA ILE A 623 69.46 19.74 3.12
C ILE A 623 69.70 20.25 4.53
N HIS A 624 68.76 20.02 5.45
CA HIS A 624 68.95 20.38 6.85
C HIS A 624 70.08 19.55 7.51
N ARG A 625 70.89 20.18 8.37
CA ARG A 625 72.05 19.55 9.06
C ARG A 625 71.71 18.23 9.77
N ALA A 626 70.53 18.15 10.39
CA ALA A 626 70.05 16.95 11.06
C ALA A 626 69.75 15.79 10.08
N THR A 627 69.37 16.11 8.85
CA THR A 627 69.10 15.14 7.77
C THR A 627 70.40 14.58 7.20
N LEU A 628 71.43 15.42 7.05
CA LEU A 628 72.78 15.00 6.66
C LEU A 628 73.37 14.01 7.69
N TRP A 629 73.24 14.31 8.98
CA TRP A 629 73.65 13.40 10.07
C TRP A 629 72.94 12.05 10.02
N ARG A 630 71.61 12.05 9.81
CA ARG A 630 70.81 10.82 9.70
C ARG A 630 71.22 9.98 8.49
N LYS A 631 71.44 10.60 7.33
CA LYS A 631 71.85 9.89 6.10
C LYS A 631 73.25 9.28 6.24
N ARG A 632 74.20 9.98 6.86
CA ARG A 632 75.55 9.44 7.15
C ARG A 632 75.49 8.22 8.09
N LYS A 633 74.66 8.27 9.12
CA LYS A 633 74.53 7.19 10.13
C LYS A 633 73.79 5.96 9.59
N ARG A 634 72.83 6.13 8.67
CA ARG A 634 71.97 5.03 8.14
C ARG A 634 72.66 4.10 7.14
N ARG A 635 73.86 4.42 6.66
CA ARG A 635 74.63 3.61 5.68
C ARG A 635 76.13 3.48 5.97
N SER A 636 76.60 3.89 7.16
CA SER A 636 77.93 3.50 7.62
C SER A 636 77.90 2.00 7.96
N PRO A 637 78.68 1.12 7.31
CA PRO A 637 78.82 -0.25 7.77
C PRO A 637 79.44 -0.21 9.16
N GLN A 638 78.83 -0.96 10.07
CA GLN A 638 79.46 -1.36 11.33
C GLN A 638 80.83 -1.97 10.97
N SER A 639 81.90 -1.25 11.26
CA SER A 639 83.26 -1.76 11.27
C SER A 639 83.90 -1.31 12.58
N ASP A 640 84.02 -2.31 13.47
CA ASP A 640 84.96 -2.48 14.58
C ASP A 640 85.18 -1.32 15.57
N ARG A 641 84.55 -1.44 16.75
CA ARG A 641 85.12 -2.14 17.92
C ARG A 641 84.10 -2.24 19.06
#